data_AF-A0A2A5BET2-F1
#
_entry.id   AF-A0A2A5BET2-F1
#
_cell.length_a   1.000
_cell.length_b   1.000
_cell.length_c   1.000
_cell.angle_alpha   90.00
_cell.angle_beta   90.00
_cell.angle_gamma   90.00
#
_symmetry.space_group_name_H-M   'P 1'
#
loop_
_entity.id
_entity.type
_entity.pdbx_description
1 polymer ?
#
loop_
_entity_poly.entity_id
_entity_poly.type
_entity_poly.pdbx_seq_one_letter_code
_entity_poly.pdbx_strand_id
1 'polypeptide(L)'
;MKILKVIHGYPPYYNAGSEIYTQMLSQKLADRHEVQVFARYEDSFLADFHYRTELDSLDPRILLNLVNIPLTKYRYRFVNEQVDIRFQKILEEFKPDIVHFGHLNHLSLSLPSIAAKLNIPTIYTLHDFWLMCARGRFIQRNSKQILQPCDCQEDQKCAEQCYSGYFTGDESSAETDLAYWQQWIATRMQHTKGIIEHIDHFISPSKFLMNKFITDFDIPQDKLSYLDYGFDLERLSARKRQKDKQFVFGYIGTHTPEKGVDLLLRAFENITSDAHLRIWGAEREETKALKQISNQLPDHIRDKIEWMGSYKNENIVSDVFNHLDSIIVPSIWGENSPLVIHEAQQLRIPVITSDHGGMAEYVRDGVNGLLFKHRDESDLTAKMQKLSGDKNLYQKLTQTGYLYSKDGQIPEIGDHVAAVEKLYISAAKKKGKQISTKPGPWRITFDTNPDYCNFACVMCECFSPYSNVKEDKKARGIKPKIMPIATIRKIIEEASNTPLREIIPSTMGEPLMYKHFDEIINMCHEFGLKMNLTTNGSFVVKGARKWAELLVPILSDIKISWNGATKETHEKIMKGSKWEDVTRNLQTFLEVRDEYLEKTGKTCSVTLQLTFLESNLMELYDLVKMAINLGVDRIKGHHLWAHFEEIKDLSMRKNSDSIRRWNKEVNRIYELRDQMLLPSGAKIKLENFTILENDGVKDLAPGGACPFLGKEAWVNPEGKFSPCCAPDELRESLGVFGNVNDTKIGDIWQGDKYRDLQKNYLNYDLCKTCNMRKPLVS
;
A
#
# COMPACT_ATOMS: atom_id res chain seq x y z
N MET A 1 8.57 -1.82 12.83
CA MET A 1 8.48 -0.35 12.98
C MET A 1 7.05 0.10 12.75
N LYS A 2 6.63 1.13 13.47
CA LYS A 2 5.49 1.98 13.13
C LYS A 2 6.00 3.21 12.38
N ILE A 3 5.56 3.39 11.14
CA ILE A 3 6.09 4.42 10.23
C ILE A 3 4.95 5.34 9.85
N LEU A 4 5.10 6.63 10.12
CA LEU A 4 4.17 7.66 9.66
C LEU A 4 4.77 8.36 8.44
N LYS A 5 4.18 8.14 7.26
CA LYS A 5 4.50 8.89 6.04
C LYS A 5 3.70 10.19 6.02
N VAL A 6 4.34 11.29 5.62
CA VAL A 6 3.66 12.61 5.53
C VAL A 6 3.84 13.15 4.12
N ILE A 7 2.74 13.44 3.43
CA ILE A 7 2.76 13.89 2.04
C ILE A 7 1.58 14.82 1.75
N HIS A 8 1.75 15.81 0.89
CA HIS A 8 0.72 16.80 0.58
C HIS A 8 -0.46 16.30 -0.27
N GLY A 9 -0.35 15.10 -0.82
CA GLY A 9 -1.35 14.44 -1.64
C GLY A 9 -1.07 12.93 -1.66
N TYR A 10 -2.09 12.12 -1.92
CA TYR A 10 -1.95 10.68 -1.98
C TYR A 10 -2.96 10.09 -3.00
N PRO A 11 -2.62 9.02 -3.74
CA PRO A 11 -3.55 8.40 -4.67
C PRO A 11 -4.78 7.79 -3.95
N PRO A 12 -5.96 7.74 -4.59
CA PRO A 12 -6.23 8.14 -5.98
C PRO A 12 -6.50 9.64 -6.17
N TYR A 13 -6.55 10.43 -5.09
CA TYR A 13 -6.93 11.85 -5.14
C TYR A 13 -5.90 12.71 -5.89
N TYR A 14 -4.61 12.41 -5.71
CA TYR A 14 -3.52 13.10 -6.38
C TYR A 14 -2.56 12.08 -6.99
N ASN A 15 -2.31 12.22 -8.30
CA ASN A 15 -1.46 11.31 -9.07
C ASN A 15 -0.34 12.12 -9.72
N ALA A 16 0.73 12.34 -8.98
CA ALA A 16 1.98 12.91 -9.46
C ALA A 16 3.17 12.14 -8.86
N GLY A 17 4.39 12.49 -9.27
CA GLY A 17 5.58 11.67 -8.98
C GLY A 17 5.84 11.43 -7.49
N SER A 18 5.65 12.44 -6.64
CA SER A 18 5.89 12.33 -5.20
C SER A 18 4.86 11.43 -4.49
N GLU A 19 3.62 11.48 -4.95
CA GLU A 19 2.47 10.75 -4.43
C GLU A 19 2.55 9.29 -4.83
N ILE A 20 2.86 9.00 -6.11
CA ILE A 20 3.07 7.64 -6.61
C ILE A 20 4.25 6.98 -5.91
N TYR A 21 5.38 7.67 -5.80
CA TYR A 21 6.53 7.17 -5.03
C TYR A 21 6.15 6.88 -3.57
N THR A 22 5.42 7.80 -2.93
CA THR A 22 5.01 7.63 -1.52
C THR A 22 4.10 6.42 -1.35
N GLN A 23 3.16 6.18 -2.26
CA GLN A 23 2.30 5.00 -2.23
C GLN A 23 3.11 3.71 -2.40
N MET A 24 3.96 3.62 -3.44
CA MET A 24 4.80 2.43 -3.68
C MET A 24 5.71 2.12 -2.50
N LEU A 25 6.37 3.14 -1.94
CA LEU A 25 7.21 2.99 -0.75
C LEU A 25 6.39 2.50 0.45
N SER A 26 5.18 3.04 0.66
CA SER A 26 4.31 2.68 1.79
C SER A 26 3.82 1.24 1.68
N GLN A 27 3.40 0.80 0.50
CA GLN A 27 2.96 -0.57 0.21
C GLN A 27 4.08 -1.58 0.47
N LYS A 28 5.29 -1.29 -0.01
CA LYS A 28 6.43 -2.18 0.20
C LYS A 28 6.90 -2.20 1.66
N LEU A 29 6.87 -1.06 2.36
CA LEU A 29 7.13 -1.01 3.81
C LEU A 29 6.07 -1.81 4.60
N ALA A 30 4.81 -1.80 4.18
CA ALA A 30 3.70 -2.51 4.82
C ALA A 30 3.82 -4.05 4.77
N ASP A 31 4.79 -4.60 4.02
CA ASP A 31 5.14 -6.02 4.08
C ASP A 31 5.72 -6.43 5.43
N ARG A 32 6.42 -5.51 6.11
CA ARG A 32 7.15 -5.80 7.36
C ARG A 32 6.87 -4.82 8.49
N HIS A 33 6.17 -3.72 8.21
CA HIS A 33 5.96 -2.62 9.15
C HIS A 33 4.50 -2.21 9.20
N GLU A 34 4.12 -1.54 10.28
CA GLU A 34 2.83 -0.87 10.37
C GLU A 34 2.99 0.53 9.79
N VAL A 35 2.25 0.85 8.73
CA VAL A 35 2.40 2.10 7.99
C VAL A 35 1.10 2.88 8.04
N GLN A 36 1.20 4.15 8.42
CA GLN A 36 0.13 5.12 8.26
C GLN A 36 0.62 6.27 7.39
N VAL A 37 -0.30 6.91 6.68
CA VAL A 37 -0.02 8.10 5.86
C VAL A 37 -0.83 9.27 6.41
N PHE A 38 -0.20 10.42 6.61
CA PHE A 38 -0.88 11.70 6.87
C PHE A 38 -0.83 12.55 5.61
N ALA A 39 -1.99 12.85 5.06
CA ALA A 39 -2.10 13.59 3.81
C ALA A 39 -3.29 14.55 3.78
N ARG A 40 -3.23 15.48 2.83
CA ARG A 40 -4.32 16.40 2.53
C ARG A 40 -5.24 15.80 1.48
N TYR A 41 -6.51 16.16 1.55
CA TYR A 41 -7.45 16.07 0.43
C TYR A 41 -8.20 17.40 0.26
N GLU A 42 -8.87 17.56 -0.88
CA GLU A 42 -9.70 18.73 -1.18
C GLU A 42 -11.14 18.29 -1.45
N ASP A 43 -12.05 18.75 -0.59
CA ASP A 43 -13.49 18.68 -0.79
C ASP A 43 -14.11 20.01 -0.38
N SER A 44 -14.49 20.81 -1.38
CA SER A 44 -15.09 22.14 -1.20
C SER A 44 -16.49 22.10 -0.56
N PHE A 45 -17.12 20.93 -0.45
CA PHE A 45 -18.43 20.75 0.18
C PHE A 45 -18.32 20.32 1.65
N LEU A 46 -17.10 20.10 2.16
CA LEU A 46 -16.85 19.78 3.56
C LEU A 46 -16.19 20.96 4.29
N ALA A 47 -16.32 20.98 5.61
CA ALA A 47 -15.68 22.00 6.44
C ALA A 47 -14.15 21.97 6.29
N ASP A 48 -13.53 23.15 6.41
CA ASP A 48 -12.07 23.27 6.52
C ASP A 48 -11.57 22.38 7.68
N PHE A 49 -10.47 21.65 7.45
CA PHE A 49 -9.85 20.72 8.40
C PHE A 49 -10.69 19.52 8.79
N HIS A 50 -11.81 19.26 8.10
CA HIS A 50 -12.55 18.02 8.27
C HIS A 50 -11.61 16.82 8.13
N TYR A 51 -11.51 16.03 9.20
CA TYR A 51 -10.63 14.89 9.28
C TYR A 51 -11.41 13.60 9.06
N ARG A 52 -10.83 12.70 8.27
CA ARG A 52 -11.30 11.33 8.17
C ARG A 52 -10.16 10.34 8.09
N THR A 53 -10.49 9.08 8.32
CA THR A 53 -9.60 7.96 8.01
C THR A 53 -10.21 7.06 6.96
N GLU A 54 -9.35 6.43 6.18
CA GLU A 54 -9.72 5.42 5.21
C GLU A 54 -8.52 4.48 4.99
N LEU A 55 -8.77 3.32 4.40
CA LEU A 55 -7.69 2.40 4.03
C LEU A 55 -7.25 2.69 2.60
N ASP A 56 -5.96 2.52 2.30
CA ASP A 56 -5.45 2.60 0.92
C ASP A 56 -6.23 1.61 0.03
N SER A 57 -6.67 2.09 -1.13
CA SER A 57 -7.56 1.35 -2.03
C SER A 57 -6.90 0.13 -2.67
N LEU A 58 -5.58 0.13 -2.80
CA LEU A 58 -4.78 -0.95 -3.39
C LEU A 58 -4.17 -1.85 -2.30
N ASP A 59 -3.88 -1.31 -1.11
CA ASP A 59 -3.33 -2.06 0.02
C ASP A 59 -4.00 -1.71 1.38
N PRO A 60 -5.03 -2.48 1.80
CA PRO A 60 -5.80 -2.17 3.00
C PRO A 60 -5.01 -2.34 4.31
N ARG A 61 -3.73 -2.71 4.26
CA ARG A 61 -2.83 -2.69 5.43
C ARG A 61 -2.45 -1.26 5.85
N ILE A 62 -2.60 -0.28 4.96
CA ILE A 62 -2.19 1.11 5.18
C ILE A 62 -3.40 1.94 5.57
N LEU A 63 -3.31 2.64 6.71
CA LEU A 63 -4.31 3.61 7.15
C LEU A 63 -3.94 5.02 6.67
N LEU A 64 -4.85 5.66 5.96
CA LEU A 64 -4.74 7.05 5.53
C LEU A 64 -5.43 7.96 6.56
N ASN A 65 -4.72 8.98 7.01
CA ASN A 65 -5.17 10.06 7.87
C ASN A 65 -5.30 11.32 7.01
N LEU A 66 -6.53 11.67 6.65
CA LEU A 66 -6.81 12.69 5.66
C LEU A 66 -7.40 13.95 6.29
N VAL A 67 -6.80 15.11 5.98
CA VAL A 67 -7.29 16.43 6.43
C VAL A 67 -7.77 17.26 5.23
N ASN A 68 -9.00 17.77 5.31
CA ASN A 68 -9.59 18.57 4.24
C ASN A 68 -8.99 19.98 4.24
N ILE A 69 -8.41 20.41 3.13
CA ILE A 69 -7.92 21.80 2.97
C ILE A 69 -8.32 22.27 1.56
N PRO A 70 -9.61 22.59 1.34
CA PRO A 70 -10.16 22.86 0.00
C PRO A 70 -9.87 24.28 -0.50
N LEU A 71 -9.73 25.24 0.41
CA LEU A 71 -9.65 26.67 0.06
C LEU A 71 -8.22 27.13 -0.22
N THR A 72 -8.07 27.90 -1.31
CA THR A 72 -6.81 28.55 -1.70
C THR A 72 -6.27 29.53 -0.66
N LYS A 73 -7.13 30.07 0.23
CA LYS A 73 -6.76 31.03 1.30
C LYS A 73 -5.69 30.49 2.27
N TYR A 74 -5.55 29.17 2.38
CA TYR A 74 -4.53 28.54 3.22
C TYR A 74 -3.22 28.23 2.50
N ARG A 75 -3.15 28.39 1.16
CA ARG A 75 -1.95 28.06 0.36
C ARG A 75 -0.73 28.88 0.76
N TYR A 76 -0.93 30.06 1.34
CA TYR A 76 0.16 30.98 1.74
C TYR A 76 0.39 31.03 3.25
N ARG A 77 -0.30 30.20 4.05
CA ARG A 77 -0.01 30.09 5.49
C ARG A 77 1.13 29.11 5.70
N PHE A 78 2.18 29.57 6.39
CA PHE A 78 3.35 28.75 6.73
C PHE A 78 3.03 27.75 7.84
N VAL A 79 2.20 28.16 8.79
CA VAL A 79 1.78 27.38 9.96
C VAL A 79 0.26 27.25 9.95
N ASN A 80 -0.21 26.04 10.22
CA ASN A 80 -1.63 25.76 10.33
C ASN A 80 -1.92 24.99 11.63
N GLU A 81 -2.37 25.71 12.65
CA GLU A 81 -2.61 25.17 13.98
C GLU A 81 -3.57 23.97 13.99
N GLN A 82 -4.61 23.97 13.14
CA GLN A 82 -5.55 22.84 13.09
C GLN A 82 -4.91 21.58 12.50
N VAL A 83 -4.05 21.75 11.50
CA VAL A 83 -3.24 20.64 10.95
C VAL A 83 -2.22 20.16 11.98
N ASP A 84 -1.60 21.08 12.72
CA ASP A 84 -0.63 20.79 13.79
C ASP A 84 -1.26 19.98 14.93
N ILE A 85 -2.40 20.43 15.45
CA ILE A 85 -3.19 19.72 16.48
C ILE A 85 -3.53 18.32 15.96
N ARG A 86 -3.97 18.20 14.71
CA ARG A 86 -4.35 16.90 14.16
C ARG A 86 -3.16 15.96 14.01
N PHE A 87 -2.05 16.48 13.50
CA PHE A 87 -0.82 15.72 13.36
C PHE A 87 -0.27 15.27 14.72
N GLN A 88 -0.24 16.16 15.71
CA GLN A 88 0.19 15.83 17.08
C GLN A 88 -0.66 14.71 17.68
N LYS A 89 -2.00 14.79 17.55
CA LYS A 89 -2.90 13.73 18.01
C LYS A 89 -2.59 12.38 17.38
N ILE A 90 -2.27 12.35 16.08
CA ILE A 90 -1.85 11.11 15.39
C ILE A 90 -0.52 10.60 15.96
N LEU A 91 0.45 11.47 16.23
CA LEU A 91 1.72 11.05 16.85
C LEU A 91 1.52 10.44 18.25
N GLU A 92 0.60 11.00 19.05
CA GLU A 92 0.25 10.51 20.38
C GLU A 92 -0.50 9.16 20.36
N GLU A 93 -1.40 8.98 19.39
CA GLU A 93 -2.21 7.77 19.21
C GLU A 93 -1.41 6.62 18.57
N PHE A 94 -0.75 6.92 17.45
CA PHE A 94 -0.02 5.93 16.66
C PHE A 94 1.35 5.59 17.28
N LYS A 95 2.00 6.58 17.90
CA LYS A 95 3.35 6.49 18.47
C LYS A 95 4.38 5.94 17.47
N PRO A 96 4.62 6.65 16.35
CA PRO A 96 5.52 6.15 15.32
C PRO A 96 6.96 6.05 15.82
N ASP A 97 7.65 5.02 15.35
CA ASP A 97 9.10 4.87 15.50
C ASP A 97 9.84 5.86 14.61
N ILE A 98 9.25 6.21 13.46
CA ILE A 98 9.79 7.11 12.44
C ILE A 98 8.68 7.96 11.83
N VAL A 99 8.94 9.25 11.61
CA VAL A 99 8.16 10.07 10.68
C VAL A 99 8.99 10.31 9.42
N HIS A 100 8.44 10.00 8.25
CA HIS A 100 9.10 10.23 6.98
C HIS A 100 8.27 11.16 6.08
N PHE A 101 8.70 12.42 6.03
CA PHE A 101 8.16 13.48 5.17
C PHE A 101 8.58 13.27 3.71
N GLY A 102 7.61 13.26 2.80
CA GLY A 102 7.85 13.39 1.37
C GLY A 102 7.67 14.84 0.92
N HIS A 103 6.64 15.53 1.42
CA HIS A 103 6.38 16.91 1.02
C HIS A 103 5.44 17.61 2.00
N LEU A 104 5.58 18.94 2.14
CA LEU A 104 4.78 19.75 3.09
C LEU A 104 3.91 20.82 2.41
N ASN A 105 3.79 20.83 1.08
CA ASN A 105 2.88 21.77 0.42
C ASN A 105 1.49 21.71 1.01
N HIS A 106 0.85 22.86 1.23
CA HIS A 106 -0.52 22.96 1.76
C HIS A 106 -0.75 22.32 3.15
N LEU A 107 0.25 21.67 3.73
CA LEU A 107 0.31 21.25 5.13
C LEU A 107 0.98 22.37 5.95
N SER A 108 1.45 22.04 7.14
CA SER A 108 2.12 22.98 8.03
C SER A 108 3.64 22.80 8.00
N LEU A 109 4.42 23.89 8.02
CA LEU A 109 5.88 23.83 8.09
C LEU A 109 6.40 23.47 9.49
N SER A 110 5.55 23.53 10.52
CA SER A 110 5.88 23.16 11.90
C SER A 110 5.84 21.65 12.16
N LEU A 111 5.28 20.82 11.26
CA LEU A 111 5.14 19.37 11.49
C LEU A 111 6.48 18.67 11.84
N PRO A 112 7.62 18.97 11.17
CA PRO A 112 8.92 18.44 11.59
C PRO A 112 9.29 18.80 13.02
N SER A 113 9.04 20.04 13.45
CA SER A 113 9.31 20.50 14.81
C SER A 113 8.45 19.77 15.85
N ILE A 114 7.19 19.46 15.54
CA ILE A 114 6.27 18.72 16.42
C ILE A 114 6.79 17.30 16.64
N ALA A 115 7.17 16.60 15.55
CA ALA A 115 7.76 15.27 15.64
C ALA A 115 9.09 15.29 16.42
N ALA A 116 9.93 16.29 16.18
CA ALA A 116 11.21 16.44 16.88
C ALA A 116 11.04 16.70 18.38
N LYS A 117 10.06 17.51 18.80
CA LYS A 117 9.72 17.77 20.21
C LYS A 117 9.30 16.51 20.97
N LEU A 118 8.67 15.55 20.28
CA LEU A 118 8.32 14.24 20.83
C LEU A 118 9.48 13.23 20.76
N ASN A 119 10.70 13.70 20.47
CA ASN A 119 11.89 12.90 20.27
C ASN A 119 11.69 11.78 19.22
N ILE A 120 10.85 12.01 18.21
CA ILE A 120 10.63 11.04 17.12
C ILE A 120 11.69 11.30 16.03
N PRO A 121 12.36 10.26 15.52
CA PRO A 121 13.28 10.41 14.40
C PRO A 121 12.57 10.77 13.11
N THR A 122 13.15 11.68 12.36
CA THR A 122 12.53 12.34 11.19
C THR A 122 13.40 12.21 9.94
N ILE A 123 12.80 11.71 8.86
CA ILE A 123 13.41 11.64 7.54
C ILE A 123 12.65 12.54 6.56
N TYR A 124 13.34 13.14 5.59
CA TYR A 124 12.72 13.92 4.52
C TYR A 124 13.24 13.49 3.14
N THR A 125 12.38 13.07 2.21
CA THR A 125 12.75 12.87 0.79
C THR A 125 12.51 14.16 -0.01
N LEU A 126 13.55 14.68 -0.65
CA LEU A 126 13.52 15.90 -1.45
C LEU A 126 13.01 15.59 -2.87
N HIS A 127 11.72 15.74 -3.12
CA HIS A 127 11.14 15.48 -4.46
C HIS A 127 11.38 16.62 -5.46
N ASP A 128 11.41 17.85 -4.96
CA ASP A 128 11.52 19.07 -5.76
C ASP A 128 12.23 20.20 -5.00
N PHE A 129 12.17 21.41 -5.57
CA PHE A 129 12.80 22.59 -5.00
C PHE A 129 11.92 23.35 -3.99
N TRP A 130 10.78 22.81 -3.55
CA TRP A 130 9.78 23.57 -2.78
C TRP A 130 10.30 24.12 -1.44
N LEU A 131 11.24 23.43 -0.80
CA LEU A 131 11.90 23.94 0.40
C LEU A 131 12.78 25.17 0.11
N MET A 132 13.47 25.18 -1.03
CA MET A 132 14.42 26.24 -1.40
C MET A 132 13.86 27.31 -2.34
N CYS A 133 12.64 27.13 -2.85
CA CYS A 133 11.99 28.06 -3.76
C CYS A 133 10.52 28.20 -3.39
N ALA A 134 10.04 29.42 -3.20
CA ALA A 134 8.65 29.68 -2.84
C ALA A 134 7.62 29.15 -3.86
N ARG A 135 8.01 29.03 -5.13
CA ARG A 135 7.24 28.39 -6.20
C ARG A 135 7.53 26.90 -6.38
N GLY A 136 8.63 26.40 -5.83
CA GLY A 136 9.10 25.02 -5.93
C GLY A 136 9.63 24.57 -7.29
N ARG A 137 9.79 25.50 -8.25
CA ARG A 137 10.08 25.14 -9.66
C ARG A 137 11.35 25.73 -10.24
N PHE A 138 11.96 26.75 -9.60
CA PHE A 138 13.05 27.54 -10.19
C PHE A 138 12.75 28.04 -11.62
N ILE A 139 11.49 28.45 -11.86
CA ILE A 139 11.06 29.10 -13.10
C ILE A 139 10.38 30.43 -12.76
N GLN A 140 10.89 31.52 -13.35
CA GLN A 140 10.36 32.87 -13.22
C GLN A 140 9.05 33.02 -14.03
N ARG A 141 8.14 33.86 -13.53
CA ARG A 141 6.82 34.08 -14.13
C ARG A 141 6.77 35.39 -14.92
N ASN A 142 7.42 36.43 -14.40
CA ASN A 142 7.40 37.79 -14.91
C ASN A 142 8.75 38.18 -15.53
N SER A 143 9.28 37.32 -16.37
CA SER A 143 10.48 37.58 -17.15
C SER A 143 10.08 38.01 -18.57
N LYS A 144 10.89 38.88 -19.20
CA LYS A 144 10.70 39.26 -20.62
C LYS A 144 10.64 38.05 -21.56
N GLN A 145 11.22 36.91 -21.13
CA GLN A 145 11.11 35.61 -21.78
C GLN A 145 10.24 34.69 -20.92
N ILE A 146 9.18 34.11 -21.48
CA ILE A 146 8.27 33.20 -20.76
C ILE A 146 9.06 32.00 -20.21
N LEU A 147 8.73 31.56 -18.98
CA LEU A 147 9.30 30.41 -18.29
C LEU A 147 10.84 30.43 -18.18
N GLN A 148 11.42 31.59 -17.84
CA GLN A 148 12.86 31.71 -17.67
C GLN A 148 13.36 30.87 -16.48
N PRO A 149 14.38 30.00 -16.66
CA PRO A 149 15.03 29.33 -15.54
C PRO A 149 15.62 30.33 -14.54
N CYS A 150 15.40 30.06 -13.26
CA CYS A 150 15.93 30.84 -12.16
C CYS A 150 17.29 30.27 -11.72
N ASP A 151 18.21 31.16 -11.41
CA ASP A 151 19.58 30.86 -10.98
C ASP A 151 19.63 30.54 -9.47
N CYS A 152 19.10 31.43 -8.63
CA CYS A 152 19.11 31.29 -7.17
C CYS A 152 17.85 31.87 -6.51
N GLN A 153 17.65 31.59 -5.23
CA GLN A 153 16.60 32.21 -4.41
C GLN A 153 17.11 33.53 -3.82
N GLU A 154 16.39 34.62 -4.06
CA GLU A 154 16.64 35.94 -3.47
C GLU A 154 15.30 36.64 -3.25
N ASP A 155 15.08 37.20 -2.05
CA ASP A 155 13.75 37.64 -1.62
C ASP A 155 13.14 38.70 -2.55
N GLN A 156 13.89 39.76 -2.85
CA GLN A 156 13.42 40.85 -3.72
C GLN A 156 13.22 40.36 -5.17
N LYS A 157 14.20 39.65 -5.74
CA LYS A 157 14.09 39.08 -7.10
C LYS A 157 12.88 38.17 -7.21
N CYS A 158 12.64 37.32 -6.21
CA CYS A 158 11.46 36.46 -6.17
C CYS A 158 10.17 37.29 -6.09
N ALA A 159 10.12 38.38 -5.32
CA ALA A 159 8.97 39.26 -5.28
C ALA A 159 8.66 39.82 -6.68
N GLU A 160 9.66 40.37 -7.37
CA GLU A 160 9.54 41.01 -8.68
C GLU A 160 9.26 40.03 -9.84
N GLN A 161 9.98 38.92 -9.88
CA GLN A 161 9.99 37.99 -11.02
C GLN A 161 8.96 36.86 -10.88
N CYS A 162 8.49 36.59 -9.66
CA CYS A 162 7.65 35.42 -9.38
C CYS A 162 6.29 35.78 -8.76
N TYR A 163 6.21 36.87 -7.99
CA TYR A 163 5.03 37.26 -7.22
C TYR A 163 4.41 38.61 -7.63
N SER A 164 5.00 39.34 -8.57
CA SER A 164 4.43 40.58 -9.12
C SER A 164 3.00 40.43 -9.65
N GLY A 165 2.63 39.24 -10.13
CA GLY A 165 1.26 38.94 -10.55
C GLY A 165 0.22 38.92 -9.41
N TYR A 166 0.64 39.10 -8.15
CA TYR A 166 -0.22 39.30 -6.99
C TYR A 166 -0.17 40.73 -6.44
N PHE A 167 0.51 41.65 -7.13
CA PHE A 167 0.46 43.06 -6.78
C PHE A 167 -0.96 43.59 -7.05
N THR A 168 -1.32 44.66 -6.37
CA THR A 168 -2.63 45.32 -6.49
C THR A 168 -2.89 45.86 -7.90
N GLY A 169 -1.82 46.16 -8.65
CA GLY A 169 -1.88 46.76 -9.98
C GLY A 169 -1.96 48.29 -9.97
N ASP A 170 -1.98 48.91 -8.80
CA ASP A 170 -1.90 50.36 -8.62
C ASP A 170 -0.42 50.79 -8.57
N GLU A 171 0.02 51.60 -9.54
CA GLU A 171 1.39 52.08 -9.63
C GLU A 171 1.82 52.84 -8.37
N SER A 172 0.90 53.53 -7.70
CA SER A 172 1.19 54.25 -6.46
C SER A 172 1.44 53.31 -5.26
N SER A 173 1.03 52.05 -5.37
CA SER A 173 1.19 51.00 -4.36
C SER A 173 2.34 50.03 -4.67
N ALA A 174 3.03 50.18 -5.79
CA ALA A 174 4.04 49.21 -6.28
C ALA A 174 5.18 48.95 -5.29
N GLU A 175 5.71 49.99 -4.64
CA GLU A 175 6.75 49.86 -3.61
C GLU A 175 6.24 49.12 -2.37
N THR A 176 4.99 49.39 -1.98
CA THR A 176 4.34 48.73 -0.84
C THR A 176 4.10 47.24 -1.12
N ASP A 177 3.63 46.91 -2.32
CA ASP A 177 3.42 45.52 -2.76
C ASP A 177 4.74 44.75 -2.82
N LEU A 178 5.79 45.38 -3.38
CA LEU A 178 7.12 44.80 -3.43
C LEU A 178 7.65 44.50 -2.02
N ALA A 179 7.59 45.47 -1.12
CA ALA A 179 8.04 45.29 0.26
C ALA A 179 7.26 44.19 1.00
N TYR A 180 5.93 44.12 0.79
CA TYR A 180 5.10 43.06 1.36
C TYR A 180 5.53 41.68 0.88
N TRP A 181 5.65 41.49 -0.44
CA TRP A 181 5.99 40.18 -1.01
C TRP A 181 7.43 39.77 -0.70
N GLN A 182 8.37 40.71 -0.69
CA GLN A 182 9.73 40.47 -0.24
C GLN A 182 9.74 39.97 1.21
N GLN A 183 9.03 40.63 2.12
CA GLN A 183 8.92 40.19 3.51
C GLN A 183 8.25 38.82 3.64
N TRP A 184 7.19 38.55 2.86
CA TRP A 184 6.51 37.25 2.86
C TRP A 184 7.46 36.13 2.41
N ILE A 185 8.24 36.36 1.34
CA ILE A 185 9.23 35.40 0.84
C ILE A 185 10.33 35.17 1.88
N ALA A 186 10.91 36.23 2.43
CA ALA A 186 11.94 36.16 3.47
C ALA A 186 11.45 35.30 4.66
N THR A 187 10.23 35.57 5.13
CA THR A 187 9.59 34.84 6.23
C THR A 187 9.40 33.36 5.87
N ARG A 188 8.94 33.06 4.65
CA ARG A 188 8.81 31.67 4.17
C ARG A 188 10.16 30.96 4.17
N MET A 189 11.19 31.59 3.63
CA MET A 189 12.52 31.00 3.50
C MET A 189 13.13 30.76 4.87
N GLN A 190 12.91 31.65 5.83
CA GLN A 190 13.28 31.42 7.24
C GLN A 190 12.59 30.18 7.83
N HIS A 191 11.28 30.02 7.64
CA HIS A 191 10.55 28.85 8.14
C HIS A 191 11.00 27.54 7.49
N THR A 192 11.19 27.54 6.17
CA THR A 192 11.65 26.34 5.45
C THR A 192 13.09 25.98 5.80
N LYS A 193 13.98 26.96 5.98
CA LYS A 193 15.36 26.72 6.44
C LYS A 193 15.40 26.18 7.87
N GLY A 194 14.51 26.65 8.76
CA GLY A 194 14.36 26.11 10.12
C GLY A 194 13.99 24.63 10.18
N ILE A 195 13.39 24.05 9.13
CA ILE A 195 13.10 22.60 9.08
C ILE A 195 14.38 21.75 9.16
N ILE A 196 15.52 22.25 8.66
CA ILE A 196 16.79 21.52 8.64
C ILE A 196 17.23 21.08 10.04
N GLU A 197 16.91 21.88 11.07
CA GLU A 197 17.21 21.55 12.46
C GLU A 197 16.40 20.37 12.98
N HIS A 198 15.20 20.16 12.44
CA HIS A 198 14.23 19.17 12.89
C HIS A 198 14.20 17.89 12.05
N ILE A 199 15.04 17.80 11.01
CA ILE A 199 15.21 16.61 10.19
C ILE A 199 16.55 15.94 10.55
N ASP A 200 16.48 14.65 10.88
CA ASP A 200 17.66 13.84 11.22
C ASP A 200 18.43 13.41 9.97
N HIS A 201 17.73 13.16 8.86
CA HIS A 201 18.35 12.81 7.58
C HIS A 201 17.45 13.16 6.38
N PHE A 202 18.07 13.67 5.32
CA PHE A 202 17.46 13.98 4.04
C PHE A 202 17.88 12.95 2.98
N ILE A 203 16.96 12.68 2.06
CA ILE A 203 17.17 11.80 0.91
C ILE A 203 16.98 12.62 -0.36
N SER A 204 17.96 12.60 -1.25
CA SER A 204 17.81 13.19 -2.60
C SER A 204 17.76 12.08 -3.66
N PRO A 205 16.74 12.08 -4.53
CA PRO A 205 16.58 11.12 -5.62
C PRO A 205 17.48 11.40 -6.83
N SER A 206 18.19 12.54 -6.87
CA SER A 206 19.18 12.83 -7.90
C SER A 206 20.38 13.56 -7.31
N LYS A 207 21.56 13.39 -7.90
CA LYS A 207 22.77 14.12 -7.51
C LYS A 207 22.65 15.59 -7.88
N PHE A 208 21.99 15.90 -9.00
CA PHE A 208 21.68 17.29 -9.36
C PHE A 208 20.93 18.01 -8.24
N LEU A 209 19.83 17.43 -7.75
CA LEU A 209 19.03 18.02 -6.68
C LEU A 209 19.81 18.07 -5.36
N MET A 210 20.57 17.01 -5.06
CA MET A 210 21.40 16.92 -3.85
C MET A 210 22.40 18.08 -3.79
N ASN A 211 23.13 18.30 -4.88
CA ASN A 211 24.15 19.35 -4.97
C ASN A 211 23.53 20.74 -4.84
N LYS A 212 22.32 20.96 -5.40
CA LYS A 212 21.61 22.22 -5.26
C LYS A 212 21.19 22.48 -3.81
N PHE A 213 20.70 21.47 -3.09
CA PHE A 213 20.35 21.62 -1.67
C PHE A 213 21.56 21.82 -0.74
N ILE A 214 22.71 21.24 -1.08
CA ILE A 214 23.95 21.48 -0.34
C ILE A 214 24.45 22.92 -0.59
N THR A 215 24.49 23.33 -1.85
CA THR A 215 25.15 24.58 -2.25
C THR A 215 24.27 25.81 -2.05
N ASP A 216 22.98 25.72 -2.35
CA ASP A 216 22.08 26.88 -2.41
C ASP A 216 21.11 26.94 -1.21
N PHE A 217 20.94 25.84 -0.47
CA PHE A 217 20.03 25.76 0.69
C PHE A 217 20.72 25.39 2.01
N ASP A 218 22.04 25.18 1.97
CA ASP A 218 22.90 24.90 3.12
C ASP A 218 22.49 23.66 3.94
N ILE A 219 21.96 22.60 3.30
CA ILE A 219 21.77 21.33 4.01
C ILE A 219 23.15 20.72 4.32
N PRO A 220 23.46 20.38 5.59
CA PRO A 220 24.71 19.73 5.94
C PRO A 220 24.90 18.41 5.19
N GLN A 221 26.07 18.21 4.58
CA GLN A 221 26.36 17.05 3.74
C GLN A 221 26.22 15.71 4.50
N ASP A 222 26.53 15.69 5.80
CA ASP A 222 26.40 14.51 6.66
C ASP A 222 24.93 14.15 6.99
N LYS A 223 24.01 15.10 6.78
CA LYS A 223 22.55 14.91 6.90
C LYS A 223 21.88 14.56 5.58
N LEU A 224 22.58 14.49 4.45
CA LEU A 224 21.97 14.30 3.13
C LEU A 224 22.64 13.15 2.36
N SER A 225 21.83 12.22 1.85
CA SER A 225 22.33 11.15 1.00
C SER A 225 21.58 11.09 -0.34
N TYR A 226 22.32 10.77 -1.39
CA TYR A 226 21.73 10.34 -2.66
C TYR A 226 21.17 8.92 -2.53
N LEU A 227 19.91 8.75 -2.91
CA LEU A 227 19.26 7.47 -3.08
C LEU A 227 18.17 7.65 -4.14
N ASP A 228 18.38 7.06 -5.31
CA ASP A 228 17.42 7.10 -6.40
C ASP A 228 16.10 6.39 -6.04
N TYR A 229 15.06 6.60 -6.84
CA TYR A 229 13.77 5.95 -6.61
C TYR A 229 13.81 4.45 -6.88
N GLY A 230 13.12 3.69 -6.04
CA GLY A 230 12.81 2.28 -6.27
C GLY A 230 11.53 2.08 -7.06
N PHE A 231 11.52 1.08 -7.93
CA PHE A 231 10.43 0.78 -8.84
C PHE A 231 9.93 -0.67 -8.72
N ASP A 232 8.64 -0.86 -9.00
CA ASP A 232 8.07 -2.19 -9.21
C ASP A 232 8.45 -2.68 -10.62
N LEU A 233 9.43 -3.58 -10.68
CA LEU A 233 9.94 -4.11 -11.95
C LEU A 233 8.96 -5.10 -12.61
N GLU A 234 8.09 -5.76 -11.84
CA GLU A 234 7.08 -6.65 -12.40
C GLU A 234 6.04 -5.84 -13.18
N ARG A 235 5.61 -4.70 -12.63
CA ARG A 235 4.75 -3.72 -13.33
C ARG A 235 5.39 -3.18 -14.62
N LEU A 236 6.71 -3.10 -14.66
CA LEU A 236 7.50 -2.60 -15.80
C LEU A 236 8.16 -3.74 -16.59
N SER A 237 7.43 -4.84 -16.77
CA SER A 237 7.88 -6.01 -17.52
C SER A 237 7.00 -6.29 -18.74
N ALA A 238 7.40 -7.28 -19.54
CA ALA A 238 6.58 -7.85 -20.61
C ALA A 238 6.08 -6.86 -21.68
N ARG A 239 6.83 -5.79 -21.98
CA ARG A 239 6.53 -4.89 -23.11
C ARG A 239 6.41 -5.70 -24.42
N LYS A 240 5.27 -5.53 -25.09
CA LYS A 240 4.98 -6.08 -26.41
C LYS A 240 4.67 -4.93 -27.34
N ARG A 241 5.71 -4.40 -27.98
CA ARG A 241 5.58 -3.30 -28.96
C ARG A 241 4.54 -3.68 -30.01
N GLN A 242 3.48 -2.89 -30.10
CA GLN A 242 2.55 -2.91 -31.22
C GLN A 242 3.27 -2.27 -32.40
N LYS A 243 3.49 -3.06 -33.46
CA LYS A 243 4.21 -2.58 -34.63
C LYS A 243 3.27 -1.70 -35.46
N ASP A 244 3.32 -0.40 -35.21
CA ASP A 244 2.83 0.59 -36.16
C ASP A 244 3.75 0.63 -37.39
N LYS A 245 3.19 1.08 -38.54
CA LYS A 245 3.98 1.23 -39.78
C LYS A 245 5.00 2.36 -39.66
N GLN A 246 4.66 3.41 -38.91
CA GLN A 246 5.45 4.61 -38.67
C GLN A 246 6.20 4.56 -37.34
N PHE A 247 7.22 5.41 -37.20
CA PHE A 247 7.91 5.60 -35.92
C PHE A 247 7.05 6.46 -34.98
N VAL A 248 6.86 6.05 -33.73
CA VAL A 248 5.97 6.77 -32.81
C VAL A 248 6.74 7.42 -31.65
N PHE A 249 6.72 8.75 -31.58
CA PHE A 249 7.18 9.50 -30.41
C PHE A 249 6.05 9.61 -29.38
N GLY A 250 6.38 9.45 -28.10
CA GLY A 250 5.44 9.56 -26.99
C GLY A 250 5.82 10.64 -25.99
N TYR A 251 4.84 11.43 -25.55
CA TYR A 251 4.93 12.28 -24.36
C TYR A 251 4.01 11.74 -23.28
N ILE A 252 4.48 11.67 -22.03
CA ILE A 252 3.69 11.20 -20.88
C ILE A 252 3.85 12.20 -19.74
N GLY A 253 2.75 12.82 -19.30
CA GLY A 253 2.77 13.68 -18.12
C GLY A 253 1.69 14.75 -18.09
N THR A 254 1.79 15.67 -17.14
CA THR A 254 0.91 16.84 -17.06
C THR A 254 1.17 17.82 -18.20
N HIS A 255 0.15 18.47 -18.75
CA HIS A 255 0.29 19.42 -19.85
C HIS A 255 0.59 20.86 -19.40
N THR A 256 1.29 21.02 -18.28
CA THR A 256 1.61 22.35 -17.77
C THR A 256 2.74 23.00 -18.60
N PRO A 257 2.80 24.35 -18.69
CA PRO A 257 3.76 25.03 -19.55
C PRO A 257 5.23 24.66 -19.25
N GLU A 258 5.58 24.45 -17.99
CA GLU A 258 6.94 24.04 -17.59
C GLU A 258 7.37 22.67 -18.12
N LYS A 259 6.44 21.84 -18.60
CA LYS A 259 6.75 20.53 -19.22
C LYS A 259 7.08 20.62 -20.70
N GLY A 260 6.93 21.79 -21.34
CA GLY A 260 7.45 22.05 -22.69
C GLY A 260 6.72 21.32 -23.82
N VAL A 261 5.45 20.97 -23.66
CA VAL A 261 4.67 20.32 -24.74
C VAL A 261 4.50 21.28 -25.94
N ASP A 262 4.45 22.59 -25.69
CA ASP A 262 4.43 23.60 -26.75
C ASP A 262 5.73 23.59 -27.58
N LEU A 263 6.89 23.45 -26.93
CA LEU A 263 8.18 23.30 -27.60
C LEU A 263 8.22 22.03 -28.44
N LEU A 264 7.68 20.93 -27.92
CA LEU A 264 7.55 19.68 -28.66
C LEU A 264 6.65 19.83 -29.89
N LEU A 265 5.50 20.49 -29.79
CA LEU A 265 4.60 20.71 -30.93
C LEU A 265 5.29 21.52 -32.04
N ARG A 266 6.01 22.60 -31.70
CA ARG A 266 6.75 23.40 -32.69
C ARG A 266 7.94 22.65 -33.29
N ALA A 267 8.65 21.86 -32.50
CA ALA A 267 9.71 20.99 -33.05
C ALA A 267 9.12 19.92 -34.00
N PHE A 268 7.94 19.38 -33.67
CA PHE A 268 7.27 18.39 -34.50
C PHE A 268 6.71 18.97 -35.81
N GLU A 269 6.39 20.26 -35.85
CA GLU A 269 6.01 20.98 -37.09
C GLU A 269 7.05 20.80 -38.20
N ASN A 270 8.33 20.78 -37.83
CA ASN A 270 9.46 20.71 -38.76
C ASN A 270 9.96 19.27 -38.99
N ILE A 271 9.21 18.24 -38.60
CA ILE A 271 9.59 16.84 -38.80
C ILE A 271 9.44 16.44 -40.28
N THR A 272 10.50 15.92 -40.89
CA THR A 272 10.48 15.42 -42.28
C THR A 272 10.38 13.90 -42.38
N SER A 273 10.71 13.18 -41.29
CA SER A 273 10.58 11.72 -41.21
C SER A 273 9.13 11.28 -41.11
N ASP A 274 8.83 10.05 -41.55
CA ASP A 274 7.52 9.43 -41.36
C ASP A 274 7.32 8.96 -39.90
N ALA A 275 6.93 9.90 -39.04
CA ALA A 275 6.75 9.69 -37.62
C ALA A 275 5.44 10.29 -37.10
N HIS A 276 4.88 9.69 -36.06
CA HIS A 276 3.68 10.14 -35.34
C HIS A 276 4.07 10.61 -33.93
N LEU A 277 3.22 11.46 -33.35
CA LEU A 277 3.35 11.94 -31.98
C LEU A 277 2.09 11.58 -31.18
N ARG A 278 2.26 10.82 -30.10
CA ARG A 278 1.19 10.49 -29.14
C ARG A 278 1.42 11.22 -27.81
N ILE A 279 0.38 11.85 -27.28
CA ILE A 279 0.45 12.65 -26.06
C ILE A 279 -0.53 12.10 -25.02
N TRP A 280 0.00 11.57 -23.91
CA TRP A 280 -0.75 11.08 -22.76
C TRP A 280 -0.71 12.05 -21.59
N GLY A 281 -1.87 12.26 -20.97
CA GLY A 281 -2.04 13.17 -19.84
C GLY A 281 -3.51 13.55 -19.63
N ALA A 282 -3.85 13.91 -18.40
CA ALA A 282 -5.22 14.33 -18.07
C ALA A 282 -5.59 15.64 -18.80
N GLU A 283 -6.81 15.69 -19.34
CA GLU A 283 -7.31 16.89 -20.00
C GLU A 283 -7.60 18.01 -18.98
N ARG A 284 -6.98 19.16 -19.20
CA ARG A 284 -7.09 20.39 -18.40
C ARG A 284 -7.17 21.60 -19.33
N GLU A 285 -7.25 22.80 -18.77
CA GLU A 285 -7.33 24.03 -19.55
C GLU A 285 -6.08 24.23 -20.42
N GLU A 286 -4.89 23.93 -19.88
CA GLU A 286 -3.63 23.98 -20.62
C GLU A 286 -3.61 23.01 -21.80
N THR A 287 -4.26 21.83 -21.67
CA THR A 287 -4.44 20.88 -22.77
C THR A 287 -5.23 21.49 -23.93
N LYS A 288 -6.26 22.30 -23.64
CA LYS A 288 -7.05 22.96 -24.69
C LYS A 288 -6.20 23.96 -25.47
N ALA A 289 -5.38 24.75 -24.78
CA ALA A 289 -4.46 25.69 -25.42
C ALA A 289 -3.43 24.97 -26.32
N LEU A 290 -2.88 23.84 -25.86
CA LEU A 290 -1.96 23.04 -26.67
C LEU A 290 -2.66 22.38 -27.88
N LYS A 291 -3.90 21.92 -27.73
CA LYS A 291 -4.72 21.44 -28.86
C LYS A 291 -4.98 22.56 -29.88
N GLN A 292 -5.20 23.80 -29.44
CA GLN A 292 -5.31 24.95 -30.34
C GLN A 292 -4.02 25.20 -31.11
N ILE A 293 -2.86 25.14 -30.45
CA ILE A 293 -1.55 25.22 -31.12
C ILE A 293 -1.41 24.10 -32.16
N SER A 294 -1.71 22.86 -31.77
CA SER A 294 -1.68 21.69 -32.67
C SER A 294 -2.62 21.84 -33.88
N ASN A 295 -3.78 22.49 -33.72
CA ASN A 295 -4.75 22.70 -34.79
C ASN A 295 -4.33 23.78 -35.80
N GLN A 296 -3.38 24.64 -35.43
CA GLN A 296 -2.82 25.66 -36.31
C GLN A 296 -1.67 25.12 -37.18
N LEU A 297 -1.19 23.92 -36.90
CA LEU A 297 -0.16 23.25 -37.69
C LEU A 297 -0.71 22.83 -39.07
N PRO A 298 0.16 22.69 -40.09
CA PRO A 298 -0.23 22.18 -41.40
C PRO A 298 -0.96 20.83 -41.31
N ASP A 299 -1.99 20.60 -42.13
CA ASP A 299 -2.83 19.38 -42.07
C ASP A 299 -2.01 18.09 -42.03
N HIS A 300 -0.97 17.99 -42.87
CA HIS A 300 -0.10 16.81 -42.95
C HIS A 300 0.76 16.55 -41.71
N ILE A 301 0.91 17.54 -40.82
CA ILE A 301 1.54 17.40 -39.50
C ILE A 301 0.47 17.15 -38.44
N ARG A 302 -0.59 17.96 -38.44
CA ARG A 302 -1.69 17.85 -37.46
C ARG A 302 -2.25 16.43 -37.42
N ASP A 303 -2.44 15.82 -38.58
CA ASP A 303 -3.03 14.48 -38.70
C ASP A 303 -2.10 13.36 -38.18
N LYS A 304 -0.86 13.70 -37.81
CA LYS A 304 0.13 12.80 -37.17
C LYS A 304 0.20 12.96 -35.64
N ILE A 305 -0.58 13.86 -35.06
CA ILE A 305 -0.60 14.14 -33.61
C ILE A 305 -1.87 13.55 -32.99
N GLU A 306 -1.69 12.64 -32.04
CA GLU A 306 -2.76 11.91 -31.36
C GLU A 306 -2.79 12.23 -29.86
N TRP A 307 -3.95 12.68 -29.36
CA TRP A 307 -4.18 12.97 -27.95
C TRP A 307 -4.84 11.76 -27.27
N MET A 308 -4.09 11.05 -26.44
CA MET A 308 -4.48 9.75 -25.89
C MET A 308 -5.24 9.84 -24.56
N GLY A 309 -5.18 11.00 -23.88
CA GLY A 309 -5.86 11.24 -22.61
C GLY A 309 -5.16 10.59 -21.40
N SER A 310 -5.93 10.38 -20.33
CA SER A 310 -5.45 9.75 -19.09
C SER A 310 -5.23 8.25 -19.24
N TYR A 311 -4.32 7.70 -18.45
CA TYR A 311 -4.03 6.26 -18.38
C TYR A 311 -3.99 5.81 -16.92
N LYS A 312 -4.04 4.49 -16.68
CA LYS A 312 -3.85 3.91 -15.35
C LYS A 312 -2.38 3.56 -15.14
N ASN A 313 -1.78 4.03 -14.04
CA ASN A 313 -0.36 3.76 -13.73
C ASN A 313 -0.06 2.26 -13.59
N GLU A 314 -1.02 1.48 -13.08
CA GLU A 314 -0.94 0.01 -12.98
C GLU A 314 -0.73 -0.65 -14.35
N ASN A 315 -1.31 -0.08 -15.41
CA ASN A 315 -1.33 -0.62 -16.77
C ASN A 315 -0.45 0.19 -17.75
N ILE A 316 0.52 0.97 -17.25
CA ILE A 316 1.30 1.89 -18.08
C ILE A 316 2.02 1.20 -19.25
N VAL A 317 2.42 -0.07 -19.07
CA VAL A 317 3.06 -0.83 -20.16
C VAL A 317 2.08 -1.10 -21.30
N SER A 318 0.87 -1.59 -20.98
CA SER A 318 -0.14 -1.91 -22.00
C SER A 318 -0.72 -0.66 -22.63
N ASP A 319 -1.07 0.33 -21.82
CA ASP A 319 -1.86 1.50 -22.22
C ASP A 319 -0.99 2.56 -22.91
N VAL A 320 0.33 2.53 -22.67
CA VAL A 320 1.26 3.58 -23.12
C VAL A 320 2.48 2.99 -23.81
N PHE A 321 3.36 2.27 -23.10
CA PHE A 321 4.68 1.91 -23.63
C PHE A 321 4.66 0.88 -24.78
N ASN A 322 3.58 0.12 -24.93
CA ASN A 322 3.37 -0.76 -26.09
C ASN A 322 3.10 0.02 -27.39
N HIS A 323 2.70 1.28 -27.30
CA HIS A 323 2.22 2.12 -28.40
C HIS A 323 3.23 3.18 -28.86
N LEU A 324 4.49 3.09 -28.45
CA LEU A 324 5.51 4.09 -28.79
C LEU A 324 6.90 3.48 -28.98
N ASP A 325 7.74 4.20 -29.70
CA ASP A 325 9.14 3.86 -30.00
C ASP A 325 10.15 4.61 -29.16
N SER A 326 9.87 5.86 -28.86
CA SER A 326 10.74 6.74 -28.09
C SER A 326 9.89 7.64 -27.21
N ILE A 327 10.37 7.93 -26.01
CA ILE A 327 9.79 8.96 -25.15
C ILE A 327 10.48 10.29 -25.40
N ILE A 328 9.72 11.38 -25.41
CA ILE A 328 10.24 12.75 -25.38
C ILE A 328 9.87 13.40 -24.06
N VAL A 329 10.89 13.93 -23.36
CA VAL A 329 10.74 14.70 -22.12
C VAL A 329 11.30 16.11 -22.37
N PRO A 330 10.48 17.04 -22.90
CA PRO A 330 10.91 18.36 -23.35
C PRO A 330 10.84 19.43 -22.23
N SER A 331 10.91 19.00 -20.96
CA SER A 331 10.71 19.85 -19.79
C SER A 331 11.59 21.10 -19.79
N ILE A 332 10.97 22.26 -19.55
CA ILE A 332 11.61 23.58 -19.48
C ILE A 332 12.18 23.83 -18.09
N TRP A 333 11.52 23.32 -17.04
CA TRP A 333 12.12 23.31 -15.71
C TRP A 333 13.14 22.17 -15.57
N GLY A 334 14.11 22.35 -14.67
CA GLY A 334 15.06 21.31 -14.31
C GLY A 334 14.37 20.22 -13.51
N GLU A 335 13.88 19.17 -14.18
CA GLU A 335 13.37 17.98 -13.49
C GLU A 335 14.46 17.35 -12.61
N ASN A 336 14.07 16.62 -11.57
CA ASN A 336 15.02 16.03 -10.63
C ASN A 336 15.30 14.54 -10.90
N SER A 337 14.30 13.68 -10.71
CA SER A 337 14.38 12.25 -11.08
C SER A 337 13.05 11.84 -11.71
N PRO A 338 12.82 12.14 -13.01
CA PRO A 338 11.56 11.82 -13.67
C PRO A 338 11.29 10.31 -13.67
N LEU A 339 10.16 9.91 -13.10
CA LEU A 339 9.74 8.51 -13.10
C LEU A 339 9.62 7.95 -14.53
N VAL A 340 9.09 8.75 -15.46
CA VAL A 340 8.92 8.34 -16.87
C VAL A 340 10.24 7.96 -17.56
N ILE A 341 11.35 8.62 -17.22
CA ILE A 341 12.67 8.29 -17.79
C ILE A 341 13.11 6.91 -17.29
N HIS A 342 12.92 6.63 -16.00
CA HIS A 342 13.23 5.33 -15.41
C HIS A 342 12.36 4.22 -16.00
N GLU A 343 11.05 4.46 -16.10
CA GLU A 343 10.10 3.52 -16.68
C GLU A 343 10.45 3.18 -18.15
N ALA A 344 10.80 4.19 -18.96
CA ALA A 344 11.26 4.00 -20.33
C ALA A 344 12.57 3.19 -20.39
N GLN A 345 13.53 3.50 -19.51
CA GLN A 345 14.83 2.82 -19.47
C GLN A 345 14.73 1.35 -19.07
N GLN A 346 13.87 1.01 -18.11
CA GLN A 346 13.59 -0.37 -17.74
C GLN A 346 13.06 -1.17 -18.95
N LEU A 347 12.23 -0.54 -19.77
CA LEU A 347 11.63 -1.12 -20.97
C LEU A 347 12.50 -0.98 -22.23
N ARG A 348 13.73 -0.45 -22.10
CA ARG A 348 14.67 -0.22 -23.21
C ARG A 348 14.12 0.68 -24.31
N ILE A 349 13.32 1.67 -23.92
CA ILE A 349 12.78 2.69 -24.82
C ILE A 349 13.75 3.89 -24.79
N PRO A 350 14.31 4.30 -25.95
CA PRO A 350 15.15 5.48 -26.02
C PRO A 350 14.40 6.73 -25.55
N VAL A 351 15.13 7.61 -24.85
CA VAL A 351 14.58 8.88 -24.35
C VAL A 351 15.25 10.04 -25.08
N ILE A 352 14.46 10.98 -25.60
CA ILE A 352 14.93 12.29 -26.05
C ILE A 352 14.59 13.31 -24.97
N THR A 353 15.58 13.98 -24.40
CA THR A 353 15.36 14.96 -23.33
C THR A 353 16.38 16.10 -23.39
N SER A 354 16.13 17.19 -22.65
CA SER A 354 17.07 18.31 -22.63
C SER A 354 18.32 18.00 -21.81
N ASP A 355 19.42 18.67 -22.13
CA ASP A 355 20.69 18.63 -21.38
C ASP A 355 20.66 19.38 -20.03
N HIS A 356 19.48 19.52 -19.43
CA HIS A 356 19.23 20.33 -18.24
C HIS A 356 18.67 19.53 -17.05
N GLY A 357 19.05 19.94 -15.84
CA GLY A 357 18.60 19.33 -14.60
C GLY A 357 19.02 17.85 -14.45
N GLY A 358 18.25 17.10 -13.68
CA GLY A 358 18.46 15.67 -13.47
C GLY A 358 18.08 14.80 -14.66
N MET A 359 17.45 15.34 -15.71
CA MET A 359 17.23 14.58 -16.96
C MET A 359 18.55 14.14 -17.59
N ALA A 360 19.54 15.04 -17.61
CA ALA A 360 20.89 14.78 -18.11
C ALA A 360 21.72 13.86 -17.20
N GLU A 361 21.27 13.61 -15.95
CA GLU A 361 21.87 12.61 -15.07
C GLU A 361 21.50 11.20 -15.56
N TYR A 362 20.26 10.99 -15.99
CA TYR A 362 19.74 9.68 -16.37
C TYR A 362 19.91 9.35 -17.86
N VAL A 363 19.98 10.35 -18.74
CA VAL A 363 20.13 10.14 -20.19
C VAL A 363 21.52 10.56 -20.65
N ARG A 364 22.21 9.67 -21.36
CA ARG A 364 23.50 9.94 -21.98
C ARG A 364 23.38 9.89 -23.50
N ASP A 365 23.73 11.00 -24.16
CA ASP A 365 23.62 11.16 -25.62
C ASP A 365 24.33 10.02 -26.37
N GLY A 366 23.60 9.37 -27.28
CA GLY A 366 24.12 8.31 -28.12
C GLY A 366 24.32 6.95 -27.43
N VAL A 367 23.87 6.80 -26.17
CA VAL A 367 23.99 5.56 -25.37
C VAL A 367 22.63 4.95 -25.06
N ASN A 368 21.80 5.62 -24.25
CA ASN A 368 20.44 5.17 -23.89
C ASN A 368 19.34 6.17 -24.31
N GLY A 369 19.74 7.21 -25.03
CA GLY A 369 18.86 8.28 -25.49
C GLY A 369 19.63 9.35 -26.25
N LEU A 370 18.98 10.48 -26.49
CA LEU A 370 19.56 11.67 -27.11
C LEU A 370 19.30 12.89 -26.23
N LEU A 371 20.32 13.74 -26.09
CA LEU A 371 20.19 15.03 -25.44
C LEU A 371 20.06 16.12 -26.49
N PHE A 372 19.14 17.06 -26.27
CA PHE A 372 19.05 18.30 -27.04
C PHE A 372 19.35 19.50 -26.13
N LYS A 373 19.86 20.58 -26.72
CA LYS A 373 20.17 21.81 -26.01
C LYS A 373 18.88 22.40 -25.42
N HIS A 374 18.93 22.72 -24.12
CA HIS A 374 17.77 23.20 -23.39
C HIS A 374 17.06 24.39 -24.08
N ARG A 375 15.75 24.23 -24.31
CA ARG A 375 14.84 25.19 -25.01
C ARG A 375 15.16 25.43 -26.49
N ASP A 376 16.01 24.60 -27.10
CA ASP A 376 16.34 24.70 -28.52
C ASP A 376 15.42 23.80 -29.36
N GLU A 377 14.48 24.44 -30.05
CA GLU A 377 13.50 23.77 -30.92
C GLU A 377 14.15 23.09 -32.13
N SER A 378 15.19 23.71 -32.70
CA SER A 378 15.89 23.20 -33.88
C SER A 378 16.71 21.97 -33.53
N ASP A 379 17.39 21.98 -32.38
CA ASP A 379 18.12 20.80 -31.92
C ASP A 379 17.18 19.67 -31.51
N LEU A 380 16.05 19.96 -30.84
CA LEU A 380 15.02 18.94 -30.57
C LEU A 380 14.52 18.28 -31.87
N THR A 381 14.18 19.09 -32.88
CA THR A 381 13.79 18.60 -34.21
C THR A 381 14.87 17.69 -34.81
N ALA A 382 16.13 18.13 -34.76
CA ALA A 382 17.26 17.36 -35.28
C ALA A 382 17.44 16.02 -34.57
N LYS A 383 17.29 15.96 -33.24
CA LYS A 383 17.36 14.68 -32.48
C LYS A 383 16.21 13.75 -32.82
N MET A 384 14.99 14.29 -32.99
CA MET A 384 13.82 13.51 -33.41
C MET A 384 14.03 12.92 -34.81
N GLN A 385 14.40 13.74 -35.80
CA GLN A 385 14.67 13.28 -37.17
C GLN A 385 15.80 12.24 -37.22
N LYS A 386 16.87 12.45 -36.44
CA LYS A 386 17.99 11.52 -36.36
C LYS A 386 17.54 10.15 -35.84
N LEU A 387 16.72 10.12 -34.78
CA LEU A 387 16.28 8.86 -34.17
C LEU A 387 15.27 8.10 -35.05
N SER A 388 14.31 8.81 -35.65
CA SER A 388 13.30 8.19 -36.52
C SER A 388 13.88 7.75 -37.88
N GLY A 389 14.90 8.43 -38.38
CA GLY A 389 15.55 8.14 -39.67
C GLY A 389 16.67 7.10 -39.61
N ASP A 390 17.32 6.90 -38.46
CA ASP A 390 18.46 5.99 -38.30
C ASP A 390 18.09 4.75 -37.48
N LYS A 391 17.76 3.66 -38.19
CA LYS A 391 17.45 2.36 -37.58
C LYS A 391 18.61 1.77 -36.78
N ASN A 392 19.86 2.02 -37.19
CA ASN A 392 21.04 1.51 -36.47
C ASN A 392 21.21 2.25 -35.15
N LEU A 393 21.01 3.57 -35.15
CA LEU A 393 20.98 4.36 -33.93
C LEU A 393 19.87 3.89 -32.99
N TYR A 394 18.64 3.72 -33.49
CA TYR A 394 17.54 3.20 -32.67
C TYR A 394 17.87 1.84 -32.03
N GLN A 395 18.40 0.90 -32.82
CA GLN A 395 18.81 -0.41 -32.31
C GLN A 395 19.94 -0.30 -31.28
N LYS A 396 20.88 0.62 -31.46
CA LYS A 396 21.94 0.87 -30.49
C LYS A 396 21.39 1.41 -29.17
N LEU A 397 20.51 2.42 -29.22
CA LEU A 397 19.96 3.05 -28.02
C LEU A 397 19.07 2.12 -27.20
N THR A 398 18.44 1.12 -27.83
CA THR A 398 17.61 0.11 -27.15
C THR A 398 18.44 -0.98 -26.45
N GLN A 399 19.76 -1.04 -26.65
CA GLN A 399 20.61 -2.02 -25.95
C GLN A 399 20.89 -1.63 -24.49
N THR A 400 20.96 -0.32 -24.20
CA THR A 400 21.29 0.20 -22.87
C THR A 400 20.07 0.85 -22.25
N GLY A 401 19.63 0.36 -21.09
CA GLY A 401 18.55 0.94 -20.30
C GLY A 401 19.08 1.97 -19.30
N TYR A 402 18.97 1.64 -18.02
CA TYR A 402 19.46 2.47 -16.92
C TYR A 402 21.00 2.51 -16.89
N LEU A 403 21.58 3.69 -16.62
CA LEU A 403 23.03 3.90 -16.74
C LEU A 403 23.84 3.39 -15.55
N TYR A 404 23.22 3.21 -14.38
CA TYR A 404 23.92 2.95 -13.13
C TYR A 404 23.85 1.49 -12.67
N SER A 405 23.31 0.59 -13.50
CA SER A 405 23.33 -0.85 -13.29
C SER A 405 23.99 -1.56 -14.47
N LYS A 406 24.67 -2.67 -14.19
CA LYS A 406 25.41 -3.43 -15.23
C LYS A 406 24.48 -4.11 -16.23
N ASP A 407 23.33 -4.57 -15.74
CA ASP A 407 22.30 -5.20 -16.55
C ASP A 407 21.39 -4.17 -17.23
N GLY A 408 21.42 -2.90 -16.81
CA GLY A 408 20.60 -1.81 -17.32
C GLY A 408 19.19 -1.76 -16.73
N GLN A 409 18.93 -2.46 -15.62
CA GLN A 409 17.68 -2.36 -14.86
C GLN A 409 17.68 -1.16 -13.90
N ILE A 410 16.52 -0.54 -13.71
CA ILE A 410 16.36 0.51 -12.69
C ILE A 410 16.31 -0.10 -11.28
N PRO A 411 16.50 0.68 -10.20
CA PRO A 411 16.46 0.17 -8.84
C PRO A 411 15.10 -0.49 -8.50
N GLU A 412 15.13 -1.69 -7.92
CA GLU A 412 13.92 -2.40 -7.48
C GLU A 412 13.41 -1.85 -6.15
N ILE A 413 12.08 -1.84 -5.95
CA ILE A 413 11.43 -1.23 -4.79
C ILE A 413 11.82 -1.87 -3.45
N GLY A 414 12.05 -3.18 -3.40
CA GLY A 414 12.56 -3.91 -2.24
C GLY A 414 13.97 -3.49 -1.84
N ASP A 415 14.90 -3.37 -2.80
CA ASP A 415 16.25 -2.87 -2.54
C ASP A 415 16.23 -1.42 -2.02
N HIS A 416 15.37 -0.58 -2.63
CA HIS A 416 15.14 0.79 -2.19
C HIS A 416 14.59 0.86 -0.76
N VAL A 417 13.57 0.06 -0.44
CA VAL A 417 13.03 -0.05 0.92
C VAL A 417 14.11 -0.47 1.92
N ALA A 418 14.95 -1.45 1.57
CA ALA A 418 16.04 -1.87 2.45
C ALA A 418 17.06 -0.74 2.69
N ALA A 419 17.33 0.11 1.69
CA ALA A 419 18.18 1.30 1.86
C ALA A 419 17.51 2.35 2.76
N VAL A 420 16.23 2.64 2.55
CA VAL A 420 15.45 3.58 3.39
C VAL A 420 15.36 3.09 4.84
N GLU A 421 15.15 1.79 5.08
CA GLU A 421 15.12 1.19 6.41
C GLU A 421 16.46 1.36 7.15
N LYS A 422 17.59 1.27 6.47
CA LYS A 422 18.91 1.55 7.08
C LYS A 422 18.98 2.98 7.57
N LEU A 423 18.43 3.94 6.82
CA LEU A 423 18.36 5.34 7.24
C LEU A 423 17.42 5.53 8.43
N TYR A 424 16.27 4.86 8.46
CA TYR A 424 15.36 4.83 9.61
C TYR A 424 16.06 4.34 10.88
N ILE A 425 16.74 3.20 10.80
CA ILE A 425 17.46 2.62 11.93
C ILE A 425 18.59 3.55 12.39
N SER A 426 19.32 4.17 11.46
CA SER A 426 20.37 5.14 11.77
C SER A 426 19.82 6.36 12.52
N ALA A 427 18.74 6.97 12.02
CA ALA A 427 18.09 8.11 12.67
C ALA A 427 17.55 7.77 14.06
N ALA A 428 16.94 6.59 14.22
CA ALA A 428 16.45 6.12 15.51
C ALA A 428 17.57 5.89 16.53
N LYS A 429 18.68 5.27 16.11
CA LYS A 429 19.85 5.08 16.97
C LYS A 429 20.43 6.40 17.45
N LYS A 430 20.53 7.41 16.59
CA LYS A 430 20.99 8.76 16.95
C LYS A 430 20.13 9.40 18.05
N LYS A 431 18.84 9.07 18.12
CA LYS A 431 17.91 9.55 19.17
C LYS A 431 17.76 8.61 20.38
N GLY A 432 18.64 7.61 20.52
CA GLY A 432 18.60 6.64 21.61
C GLY A 432 17.38 5.69 21.55
N LYS A 433 16.69 5.61 20.42
CA LYS A 433 15.57 4.67 20.23
C LYS A 433 16.09 3.33 19.71
N GLN A 434 15.65 2.25 20.34
CA GLN A 434 15.93 0.90 19.89
C GLN A 434 14.79 0.41 19.00
N ILE A 435 14.99 0.49 17.69
CA ILE A 435 14.06 -0.11 16.72
C ILE A 435 14.36 -1.61 16.61
N SER A 436 13.33 -2.43 16.76
CA SER A 436 13.37 -3.86 16.43
C SER A 436 13.80 -4.05 14.97
N THR A 437 14.93 -4.72 14.78
CA THR A 437 15.53 -5.01 13.46
C THR A 437 15.61 -6.51 13.18
N LYS A 438 15.20 -7.36 14.14
CA LYS A 438 15.27 -8.81 13.95
C LYS A 438 14.11 -9.27 13.05
N PRO A 439 14.39 -10.02 11.98
CA PRO A 439 13.33 -10.61 11.17
C PRO A 439 12.52 -11.58 12.02
N GLY A 440 11.22 -11.65 11.77
CA GLY A 440 10.31 -12.55 12.48
C GLY A 440 8.88 -12.41 11.96
N PRO A 441 7.97 -13.28 12.41
CA PRO A 441 6.57 -13.22 12.02
C PRO A 441 5.92 -11.94 12.56
N TRP A 442 4.99 -11.36 11.80
CA TRP A 442 4.15 -10.29 12.34
C TRP A 442 2.96 -10.82 13.16
N ARG A 443 2.59 -12.08 12.90
CA ARG A 443 1.55 -12.82 13.63
C ARG A 443 1.96 -14.25 13.91
N ILE A 444 1.66 -14.70 15.13
CA ILE A 444 1.89 -16.09 15.56
C ILE A 444 0.55 -16.73 15.95
N THR A 445 0.28 -17.90 15.39
CA THR A 445 -0.81 -18.78 15.80
C THR A 445 -0.27 -19.83 16.74
N PHE A 446 -0.88 -19.95 17.92
CA PHE A 446 -0.68 -21.05 18.85
C PHE A 446 -1.87 -21.98 18.69
N ASP A 447 -1.70 -23.29 18.69
CA ASP A 447 -2.82 -24.22 18.83
C ASP A 447 -2.92 -24.64 20.29
N THR A 448 -3.58 -23.83 21.13
CA THR A 448 -3.55 -24.00 22.61
C THR A 448 -4.17 -25.31 23.09
N ASN A 449 -5.31 -25.70 22.54
CA ASN A 449 -6.13 -26.82 23.03
C ASN A 449 -6.95 -27.49 21.93
N PRO A 450 -6.32 -28.00 20.86
CA PRO A 450 -7.01 -28.52 19.68
C PRO A 450 -7.96 -29.70 19.99
N ASP A 451 -7.74 -30.42 21.09
CA ASP A 451 -8.52 -31.58 21.52
C ASP A 451 -9.69 -31.24 22.48
N TYR A 452 -9.97 -29.95 22.71
CA TYR A 452 -11.10 -29.50 23.54
C TYR A 452 -12.08 -28.62 22.75
N CYS A 453 -13.34 -29.04 22.70
CA CYS A 453 -14.47 -28.29 22.17
C CYS A 453 -15.75 -28.83 22.80
N ASN A 454 -16.73 -27.95 23.04
CA ASN A 454 -18.06 -28.30 23.54
C ASN A 454 -19.09 -28.56 22.43
N PHE A 455 -18.72 -28.41 21.16
CA PHE A 455 -19.57 -28.72 19.99
C PHE A 455 -19.00 -29.88 19.17
N ALA A 456 -19.88 -30.50 18.39
CA ALA A 456 -19.60 -31.62 17.50
C ALA A 456 -20.02 -31.28 16.05
N CYS A 457 -19.47 -30.19 15.51
CA CYS A 457 -19.86 -29.70 14.20
C CYS A 457 -19.60 -30.75 13.10
N VAL A 458 -20.52 -30.88 12.14
CA VAL A 458 -20.52 -31.95 11.12
C VAL A 458 -19.22 -31.99 10.29
N MET A 459 -18.64 -30.83 9.98
CA MET A 459 -17.40 -30.69 9.21
C MET A 459 -16.12 -30.80 10.06
N CYS A 460 -16.24 -30.88 11.39
CA CYS A 460 -15.07 -30.81 12.27
C CYS A 460 -14.27 -32.11 12.23
N GLU A 461 -12.98 -32.01 11.92
CA GLU A 461 -12.08 -33.17 11.86
C GLU A 461 -12.04 -33.98 13.18
N CYS A 462 -11.95 -33.31 14.33
CA CYS A 462 -11.76 -33.98 15.61
C CYS A 462 -13.06 -34.32 16.37
N PHE A 463 -14.13 -33.56 16.16
CA PHE A 463 -15.35 -33.65 16.98
C PHE A 463 -16.61 -33.97 16.18
N SER A 464 -16.51 -34.13 14.85
CA SER A 464 -17.65 -34.56 14.06
C SER A 464 -18.17 -35.90 14.57
N PRO A 465 -19.50 -36.15 14.52
CA PRO A 465 -20.08 -37.47 14.77
C PRO A 465 -19.56 -38.58 13.86
N TYR A 466 -18.89 -38.21 12.76
CA TYR A 466 -18.28 -39.15 11.81
C TYR A 466 -16.78 -39.38 12.07
N SER A 467 -16.21 -38.68 13.06
CA SER A 467 -14.80 -38.81 13.43
C SER A 467 -14.59 -39.87 14.50
N ASN A 468 -13.62 -40.76 14.28
CA ASN A 468 -13.14 -41.70 15.30
C ASN A 468 -11.84 -41.23 15.97
N VAL A 469 -11.38 -40.01 15.69
CA VAL A 469 -10.05 -39.52 16.13
C VAL A 469 -9.91 -39.57 17.65
N LYS A 470 -10.97 -39.27 18.40
CA LYS A 470 -10.94 -39.27 19.86
C LYS A 470 -10.92 -40.68 20.43
N GLU A 471 -11.74 -41.57 19.90
CA GLU A 471 -11.79 -42.99 20.25
C GLU A 471 -10.44 -43.65 19.97
N ASP A 472 -9.85 -43.38 18.80
CA ASP A 472 -8.55 -43.90 18.39
C ASP A 472 -7.42 -43.38 19.28
N LYS A 473 -7.38 -42.08 19.58
CA LYS A 473 -6.41 -41.49 20.52
C LYS A 473 -6.53 -42.14 21.90
N LYS A 474 -7.75 -42.31 22.39
CA LYS A 474 -8.02 -42.95 23.68
C LYS A 474 -7.60 -44.42 23.69
N ALA A 475 -7.90 -45.17 22.64
CA ALA A 475 -7.50 -46.58 22.49
C ALA A 475 -5.97 -46.74 22.47
N ARG A 476 -5.24 -45.78 21.89
CA ARG A 476 -3.77 -45.73 21.87
C ARG A 476 -3.14 -45.12 23.13
N GLY A 477 -3.95 -44.73 24.13
CA GLY A 477 -3.45 -44.10 25.35
C GLY A 477 -2.87 -42.69 25.18
N ILE A 478 -3.16 -42.02 24.05
CA ILE A 478 -2.70 -40.67 23.75
C ILE A 478 -3.55 -39.67 24.54
N LYS A 479 -2.91 -38.86 25.40
CA LYS A 479 -3.60 -37.83 26.18
C LYS A 479 -3.98 -36.63 25.30
N PRO A 480 -5.09 -35.93 25.60
CA PRO A 480 -5.45 -34.68 24.93
C PRO A 480 -4.32 -33.66 24.99
N LYS A 481 -4.04 -33.02 23.86
CA LYS A 481 -2.94 -32.07 23.74
C LYS A 481 -3.33 -30.70 24.27
N ILE A 482 -2.50 -30.15 25.16
CA ILE A 482 -2.63 -28.80 25.72
C ILE A 482 -1.26 -28.13 25.65
N MET A 483 -1.19 -26.96 25.03
CA MET A 483 0.03 -26.16 24.99
C MET A 483 0.38 -25.63 26.39
N PRO A 484 1.63 -25.76 26.86
CA PRO A 484 2.06 -25.11 28.10
C PRO A 484 2.07 -23.59 27.96
N ILE A 485 1.49 -22.86 28.93
CA ILE A 485 1.46 -21.39 28.90
C ILE A 485 2.87 -20.78 28.90
N ALA A 486 3.83 -21.44 29.56
CA ALA A 486 5.24 -21.05 29.57
C ALA A 486 5.87 -21.04 28.17
N THR A 487 5.45 -21.95 27.28
CA THR A 487 5.91 -22.00 25.89
C THR A 487 5.39 -20.77 25.12
N ILE A 488 4.13 -20.37 25.31
CA ILE A 488 3.56 -19.16 24.69
C ILE A 488 4.33 -17.91 25.15
N ARG A 489 4.54 -17.77 26.46
CA ARG A 489 5.31 -16.65 27.03
C ARG A 489 6.73 -16.60 26.47
N LYS A 490 7.45 -17.72 26.47
CA LYS A 490 8.81 -17.82 25.90
C LYS A 490 8.84 -17.31 24.46
N ILE A 491 7.91 -17.76 23.61
CA ILE A 491 7.86 -17.37 22.21
C ILE A 491 7.58 -15.87 22.06
N ILE A 492 6.63 -15.32 22.82
CA ILE A 492 6.32 -13.88 22.81
C ILE A 492 7.52 -13.06 23.27
N GLU A 493 8.21 -13.48 24.33
CA GLU A 493 9.43 -12.82 24.83
C GLU A 493 10.56 -12.86 23.81
N GLU A 494 10.80 -14.00 23.17
CA GLU A 494 11.79 -14.15 22.10
C GLU A 494 11.46 -13.28 20.87
N ALA A 495 10.17 -13.11 20.58
CA ALA A 495 9.64 -12.33 19.46
C ALA A 495 9.38 -10.85 19.81
N SER A 496 9.59 -10.42 21.07
CA SER A 496 9.33 -9.04 21.54
C SER A 496 10.06 -7.97 20.73
N ASN A 497 11.16 -8.34 20.08
CA ASN A 497 11.96 -7.48 19.23
C ASN A 497 11.90 -7.88 17.75
N THR A 498 10.79 -8.46 17.29
CA THR A 498 10.48 -8.72 15.87
C THR A 498 9.23 -7.93 15.45
N PRO A 499 8.75 -8.02 14.19
CA PRO A 499 7.50 -7.39 13.75
C PRO A 499 6.20 -7.90 14.41
N LEU A 500 6.28 -8.75 15.44
CA LEU A 500 5.14 -9.37 16.10
C LEU A 500 4.21 -8.30 16.69
N ARG A 501 2.94 -8.33 16.28
CA ARG A 501 1.91 -7.39 16.74
C ARG A 501 0.56 -8.03 17.00
N GLU A 502 0.36 -9.26 16.54
CA GLU A 502 -0.90 -9.98 16.68
C GLU A 502 -0.66 -11.45 17.00
N ILE A 503 -1.54 -12.06 17.80
CA ILE A 503 -1.54 -13.50 18.05
C ILE A 503 -2.91 -14.12 17.79
N ILE A 504 -2.91 -15.41 17.44
CA ILE A 504 -4.11 -16.25 17.35
C ILE A 504 -3.95 -17.36 18.40
N PRO A 505 -4.77 -17.40 19.46
CA PRO A 505 -4.61 -18.39 20.53
C PRO A 505 -4.95 -19.83 20.12
N SER A 506 -5.84 -20.02 19.15
CA SER A 506 -6.12 -21.32 18.55
C SER A 506 -6.86 -21.19 17.24
N THR A 507 -6.61 -22.12 16.32
CA THR A 507 -7.43 -22.32 15.11
C THR A 507 -8.28 -23.58 15.15
N MET A 508 -8.06 -24.43 16.16
CA MET A 508 -8.75 -25.70 16.38
C MET A 508 -9.28 -25.80 17.82
N GLY A 509 -10.37 -26.53 18.02
CA GLY A 509 -11.05 -26.58 19.32
C GLY A 509 -11.76 -25.27 19.69
N GLU A 510 -12.15 -25.13 20.96
CA GLU A 510 -12.70 -23.91 21.53
C GLU A 510 -11.66 -23.23 22.43
N PRO A 511 -11.01 -22.14 21.98
CA PRO A 511 -9.93 -21.50 22.75
C PRO A 511 -10.38 -20.93 24.10
N LEU A 512 -11.63 -20.51 24.26
CA LEU A 512 -12.14 -19.98 25.54
C LEU A 512 -12.27 -21.06 26.63
N MET A 513 -12.08 -22.34 26.29
CA MET A 513 -11.95 -23.43 27.25
C MET A 513 -10.50 -23.63 27.76
N TYR A 514 -9.52 -22.95 27.18
CA TYR A 514 -8.14 -23.06 27.63
C TYR A 514 -7.97 -22.49 29.04
N LYS A 515 -7.51 -23.33 29.97
CA LYS A 515 -7.42 -22.97 31.41
C LYS A 515 -6.63 -21.69 31.67
N HIS A 516 -5.60 -21.42 30.86
CA HIS A 516 -4.69 -20.29 31.02
C HIS A 516 -5.00 -19.12 30.08
N PHE A 517 -6.24 -19.03 29.55
CA PHE A 517 -6.60 -17.99 28.58
C PHE A 517 -6.48 -16.57 29.16
N ASP A 518 -6.78 -16.38 30.45
CA ASP A 518 -6.59 -15.10 31.15
C ASP A 518 -5.11 -14.66 31.12
N GLU A 519 -4.15 -15.59 31.16
CA GLU A 519 -2.71 -15.28 31.07
C GLU A 519 -2.33 -14.81 29.66
N ILE A 520 -2.99 -15.33 28.61
CA ILE A 520 -2.81 -14.84 27.23
C ILE A 520 -3.30 -13.41 27.10
N ILE A 521 -4.46 -13.09 27.69
CA ILE A 521 -4.99 -11.71 27.74
C ILE A 521 -3.98 -10.78 28.44
N ASN A 522 -3.44 -11.21 29.58
CA ASN A 522 -2.42 -10.44 30.30
C ASN A 522 -1.17 -10.20 29.44
N MET A 523 -0.69 -11.21 28.71
CA MET A 523 0.44 -11.06 27.79
C MET A 523 0.12 -10.09 26.64
N CYS A 524 -1.11 -10.07 26.12
CA CYS A 524 -1.51 -9.07 25.12
C CYS A 524 -1.38 -7.64 25.67
N HIS A 525 -1.78 -7.40 26.92
CA HIS A 525 -1.59 -6.10 27.56
C HIS A 525 -0.11 -5.79 27.84
N GLU A 526 0.64 -6.75 28.38
CA GLU A 526 2.05 -6.63 28.75
C GLU A 526 2.94 -6.29 27.53
N PHE A 527 2.74 -7.00 26.41
CA PHE A 527 3.55 -6.85 25.21
C PHE A 527 2.90 -5.96 24.13
N GLY A 528 1.74 -5.36 24.42
CA GLY A 528 1.02 -4.49 23.47
C GLY A 528 0.54 -5.22 22.20
N LEU A 529 0.23 -6.51 22.31
CA LEU A 529 -0.21 -7.34 21.18
C LEU A 529 -1.72 -7.28 21.00
N LYS A 530 -2.17 -7.32 19.74
CA LYS A 530 -3.57 -7.57 19.39
C LYS A 530 -3.86 -9.06 19.34
N MET A 531 -5.13 -9.41 19.46
CA MET A 531 -5.60 -10.79 19.38
C MET A 531 -6.59 -10.96 18.22
N ASN A 532 -6.39 -11.98 17.40
CA ASN A 532 -7.38 -12.46 16.46
C ASN A 532 -7.94 -13.79 16.98
N LEU A 533 -9.21 -13.80 17.37
CA LEU A 533 -9.81 -14.93 18.07
C LEU A 533 -10.80 -15.65 17.16
N THR A 534 -10.72 -16.97 17.06
CA THR A 534 -11.79 -17.80 16.48
C THR A 534 -12.47 -18.57 17.60
N THR A 535 -13.79 -18.45 17.74
CA THR A 535 -14.60 -19.15 18.75
C THR A 535 -15.83 -19.77 18.11
N ASN A 536 -16.42 -20.77 18.76
CA ASN A 536 -17.68 -21.36 18.36
C ASN A 536 -18.91 -20.55 18.82
N GLY A 537 -18.72 -19.46 19.57
CA GLY A 537 -19.79 -18.55 20.00
C GLY A 537 -20.53 -18.97 21.27
N SER A 538 -20.09 -20.04 21.93
CA SER A 538 -20.68 -20.48 23.20
C SER A 538 -20.26 -19.65 24.40
N PHE A 539 -19.09 -18.99 24.32
CA PHE A 539 -18.52 -18.15 25.41
C PHE A 539 -18.55 -18.83 26.79
N VAL A 540 -18.28 -20.13 26.81
CA VAL A 540 -18.24 -20.97 28.02
C VAL A 540 -17.25 -20.43 29.07
N VAL A 541 -17.34 -20.91 30.31
CA VAL A 541 -16.52 -20.49 31.48
C VAL A 541 -16.96 -19.17 32.11
N LYS A 542 -17.01 -18.05 31.36
CA LYS A 542 -17.31 -16.71 31.93
C LYS A 542 -18.60 -16.07 31.40
N GLY A 543 -19.18 -16.59 30.31
CA GLY A 543 -20.33 -16.01 29.63
C GLY A 543 -19.95 -14.86 28.67
N ALA A 544 -20.84 -14.56 27.72
CA ALA A 544 -20.56 -13.63 26.63
C ALA A 544 -20.19 -12.22 27.10
N ARG A 545 -20.94 -11.62 28.04
CA ARG A 545 -20.67 -10.27 28.57
C ARG A 545 -19.26 -10.17 29.15
N LYS A 546 -18.91 -11.09 30.06
CA LYS A 546 -17.62 -11.02 30.77
C LYS A 546 -16.45 -11.28 29.83
N TRP A 547 -16.60 -12.21 28.88
CA TRP A 547 -15.58 -12.40 27.85
C TRP A 547 -15.45 -11.19 26.93
N ALA A 548 -16.55 -10.60 26.48
CA ALA A 548 -16.52 -9.42 25.63
C ALA A 548 -15.80 -8.24 26.31
N GLU A 549 -16.08 -7.98 27.59
CA GLU A 549 -15.42 -6.91 28.37
C GLU A 549 -13.91 -7.09 28.46
N LEU A 550 -13.42 -8.33 28.55
CA LEU A 550 -11.99 -8.64 28.59
C LEU A 550 -11.35 -8.60 27.20
N LEU A 551 -12.07 -9.00 26.16
CA LEU A 551 -11.51 -9.24 24.83
C LEU A 551 -11.58 -8.02 23.91
N VAL A 552 -12.71 -7.30 23.87
CA VAL A 552 -12.92 -6.16 22.98
C VAL A 552 -11.75 -5.15 23.00
N PRO A 553 -11.13 -4.81 24.14
CA PRO A 553 -9.98 -3.88 24.16
C PRO A 553 -8.74 -4.36 23.39
N ILE A 554 -8.51 -5.67 23.34
CA ILE A 554 -7.30 -6.29 22.77
C ILE A 554 -7.54 -6.97 21.42
N LEU A 555 -8.80 -7.22 21.04
CA LEU A 555 -9.10 -7.86 19.77
C LEU A 555 -8.81 -6.92 18.59
N SER A 556 -8.26 -7.50 17.51
CA SER A 556 -8.35 -6.93 16.17
C SER A 556 -9.59 -7.44 15.44
N ASP A 557 -9.92 -8.71 15.64
CA ASP A 557 -11.07 -9.39 15.06
C ASP A 557 -11.47 -10.60 15.91
N ILE A 558 -12.78 -10.84 16.02
CA ILE A 558 -13.32 -12.09 16.54
C ILE A 558 -14.14 -12.80 15.46
N LYS A 559 -13.83 -14.06 15.22
CA LYS A 559 -14.51 -14.94 14.26
C LYS A 559 -15.39 -15.90 15.04
N ILE A 560 -16.70 -15.72 14.93
CA ILE A 560 -17.68 -16.56 15.60
C ILE A 560 -18.20 -17.57 14.58
N SER A 561 -18.04 -18.85 14.86
CA SER A 561 -18.48 -19.94 13.98
C SER A 561 -20.01 -19.94 13.87
N TRP A 562 -20.54 -19.86 12.64
CA TRP A 562 -21.97 -19.64 12.43
C TRP A 562 -22.45 -20.22 11.09
N ASN A 563 -23.27 -21.28 11.08
CA ASN A 563 -23.53 -22.05 9.84
C ASN A 563 -24.97 -22.06 9.32
N GLY A 564 -25.88 -21.23 9.86
CA GLY A 564 -27.26 -21.12 9.38
C GLY A 564 -27.91 -19.79 9.74
N ALA A 565 -28.91 -19.38 8.98
CA ALA A 565 -29.80 -18.26 9.28
C ALA A 565 -30.99 -18.68 10.17
N THR A 566 -31.26 -19.99 10.25
CA THR A 566 -32.32 -20.57 11.08
C THR A 566 -31.78 -21.49 12.16
N LYS A 567 -32.58 -21.69 13.22
CA LYS A 567 -32.32 -22.67 14.28
C LYS A 567 -32.06 -24.06 13.71
N GLU A 568 -32.94 -24.52 12.82
CA GLU A 568 -32.88 -25.88 12.26
C GLU A 568 -31.54 -26.12 11.55
N THR A 569 -31.16 -25.24 10.62
CA THR A 569 -29.93 -25.38 9.85
C THR A 569 -28.69 -25.24 10.73
N HIS A 570 -28.67 -24.23 11.61
CA HIS A 570 -27.52 -24.00 12.48
C HIS A 570 -27.26 -25.18 13.43
N GLU A 571 -28.28 -25.64 14.17
CA GLU A 571 -28.12 -26.71 15.17
C GLU A 571 -27.86 -28.08 14.50
N LYS A 572 -28.39 -28.31 13.29
CA LYS A 572 -28.11 -29.51 12.50
C LYS A 572 -26.64 -29.60 12.11
N ILE A 573 -26.02 -28.47 11.75
CA ILE A 573 -24.61 -28.40 11.33
C ILE A 573 -23.70 -28.31 12.56
N MET A 574 -24.00 -27.43 13.51
CA MET A 574 -23.22 -27.18 14.72
C MET A 574 -23.81 -27.94 15.92
N LYS A 575 -23.72 -29.27 15.88
CA LYS A 575 -24.33 -30.11 16.91
C LYS A 575 -23.80 -29.78 18.31
N GLY A 576 -24.71 -29.68 19.28
CA GLY A 576 -24.41 -29.21 20.64
C GLY A 576 -24.59 -27.71 20.83
N SER A 577 -24.69 -26.92 19.75
CA SER A 577 -25.14 -25.53 19.81
C SER A 577 -26.62 -25.43 20.15
N LYS A 578 -27.00 -24.34 20.79
CA LYS A 578 -28.40 -23.94 21.03
C LYS A 578 -28.60 -22.55 20.44
N TRP A 579 -29.46 -22.44 19.44
CA TRP A 579 -29.67 -21.24 18.64
C TRP A 579 -29.96 -20.01 19.51
N GLU A 580 -30.84 -20.16 20.50
CA GLU A 580 -31.22 -19.07 21.39
C GLU A 580 -30.03 -18.58 22.24
N ASP A 581 -29.14 -19.48 22.65
CA ASP A 581 -27.96 -19.14 23.45
C ASP A 581 -26.90 -18.44 22.61
N VAL A 582 -26.55 -18.98 21.43
CA VAL A 582 -25.52 -18.37 20.57
C VAL A 582 -25.97 -17.03 19.97
N THR A 583 -27.26 -16.87 19.68
CA THR A 583 -27.83 -15.59 19.20
C THR A 583 -27.75 -14.52 20.28
N ARG A 584 -28.18 -14.86 21.50
CA ARG A 584 -28.07 -13.95 22.66
C ARG A 584 -26.63 -13.59 22.96
N ASN A 585 -25.72 -14.57 22.92
CA ASN A 585 -24.30 -14.34 23.11
C ASN A 585 -23.71 -13.38 22.07
N LEU A 586 -24.05 -13.55 20.79
CA LEU A 586 -23.62 -12.65 19.72
C LEU A 586 -24.12 -11.23 19.97
N GLN A 587 -25.40 -11.06 20.30
CA GLN A 587 -25.99 -9.75 20.61
C GLN A 587 -25.27 -9.09 21.80
N THR A 588 -25.09 -9.81 22.91
CA THR A 588 -24.36 -9.31 24.08
C THR A 588 -22.92 -8.92 23.74
N PHE A 589 -22.24 -9.66 22.88
CA PHE A 589 -20.88 -9.30 22.46
C PHE A 589 -20.87 -8.00 21.64
N LEU A 590 -21.80 -7.86 20.68
CA LEU A 590 -21.94 -6.66 19.85
C LEU A 590 -22.27 -5.43 20.69
N GLU A 591 -23.17 -5.57 21.67
CA GLU A 591 -23.48 -4.50 22.65
C GLU A 591 -22.23 -4.01 23.37
N VAL A 592 -21.40 -4.92 23.91
CA VAL A 592 -20.15 -4.53 24.60
C VAL A 592 -19.13 -3.90 23.65
N ARG A 593 -19.03 -4.38 22.41
CA ARG A 593 -18.18 -3.78 21.38
C ARG A 593 -18.60 -2.34 21.10
N ASP A 594 -19.90 -2.11 20.92
CA ASP A 594 -20.45 -0.80 20.56
C ASP A 594 -20.35 0.18 21.74
N GLU A 595 -20.64 -0.26 22.97
CA GLU A 595 -20.38 0.53 24.18
C GLU A 595 -18.90 0.95 24.31
N TYR A 596 -17.97 0.05 23.95
CA TYR A 596 -16.54 0.36 24.01
C TYR A 596 -16.12 1.34 22.92
N LEU A 597 -16.69 1.23 21.72
CA LEU A 597 -16.50 2.20 20.63
C LEU A 597 -16.98 3.59 21.03
N GLU A 598 -18.18 3.70 21.60
CA GLU A 598 -18.71 5.00 22.07
C GLU A 598 -17.82 5.63 23.16
N LYS A 599 -17.32 4.81 24.11
CA LYS A 599 -16.49 5.30 25.23
C LYS A 599 -15.08 5.69 24.81
N THR A 600 -14.49 5.00 23.84
CA THR A 600 -13.03 5.10 23.57
C THR A 600 -12.68 5.54 22.15
N GLY A 601 -13.65 5.53 21.23
CA GLY A 601 -13.41 5.70 19.79
C GLY A 601 -12.68 4.53 19.12
N LYS A 602 -12.47 3.41 19.83
CA LYS A 602 -11.77 2.21 19.33
C LYS A 602 -12.74 1.05 19.23
N THR A 603 -12.55 0.17 18.24
CA THR A 603 -13.38 -1.03 18.06
C THR A 603 -12.55 -2.23 17.64
N CYS A 604 -13.17 -3.41 17.66
CA CYS A 604 -12.67 -4.63 17.04
C CYS A 604 -13.69 -5.09 15.98
N SER A 605 -13.24 -5.81 14.96
CA SER A 605 -14.15 -6.37 13.97
C SER A 605 -14.82 -7.66 14.47
N VAL A 606 -16.10 -7.83 14.16
CA VAL A 606 -16.84 -9.07 14.43
C VAL A 606 -17.14 -9.74 13.10
N THR A 607 -16.68 -10.98 12.98
CA THR A 607 -16.82 -11.80 11.79
C THR A 607 -17.68 -13.02 12.09
N LEU A 608 -18.73 -13.28 11.31
CA LEU A 608 -19.35 -14.61 11.28
C LEU A 608 -18.57 -15.50 10.33
N GLN A 609 -18.04 -16.61 10.85
CA GLN A 609 -17.25 -17.56 10.08
C GLN A 609 -18.03 -18.84 9.81
N LEU A 610 -18.10 -19.28 8.56
CA LEU A 610 -18.89 -20.43 8.16
C LEU A 610 -18.15 -21.38 7.22
N THR A 611 -18.64 -22.61 7.14
CA THR A 611 -18.28 -23.54 6.05
C THR A 611 -19.41 -23.56 5.04
N PHE A 612 -19.08 -23.39 3.76
CA PHE A 612 -20.06 -23.50 2.68
C PHE A 612 -20.42 -24.95 2.46
N LEU A 613 -21.68 -25.28 2.73
CA LEU A 613 -22.26 -26.62 2.63
C LEU A 613 -23.52 -26.59 1.78
N GLU A 614 -23.83 -27.68 1.09
CA GLU A 614 -25.09 -27.79 0.35
C GLU A 614 -26.29 -27.63 1.27
N SER A 615 -26.15 -28.04 2.54
CA SER A 615 -27.19 -27.91 3.55
C SER A 615 -27.45 -26.47 4.03
N ASN A 616 -26.53 -25.51 3.83
CA ASN A 616 -26.74 -24.11 4.23
C ASN A 616 -26.78 -23.13 3.06
N LEU A 617 -26.59 -23.60 1.83
CA LEU A 617 -26.51 -22.75 0.64
C LEU A 617 -27.73 -21.84 0.49
N MET A 618 -28.93 -22.37 0.68
CA MET A 618 -30.18 -21.62 0.49
C MET A 618 -30.43 -20.56 1.58
N GLU A 619 -29.69 -20.62 2.69
CA GLU A 619 -29.81 -19.66 3.81
C GLU A 619 -28.71 -18.59 3.79
N LEU A 620 -27.74 -18.66 2.86
CA LEU A 620 -26.61 -17.72 2.87
C LEU A 620 -27.06 -16.27 2.66
N TYR A 621 -28.03 -16.03 1.79
CA TYR A 621 -28.64 -14.70 1.61
C TYR A 621 -29.25 -14.17 2.92
N ASP A 622 -30.05 -15.00 3.61
CA ASP A 622 -30.70 -14.59 4.85
C ASP A 622 -29.70 -14.45 6.01
N LEU A 623 -28.63 -15.24 6.02
CA LEU A 623 -27.53 -15.11 6.98
C LEU A 623 -26.82 -13.76 6.79
N VAL A 624 -26.53 -13.38 5.54
CA VAL A 624 -25.94 -12.07 5.22
C VAL A 624 -26.88 -10.94 5.64
N LYS A 625 -28.16 -11.05 5.34
CA LYS A 625 -29.17 -10.07 5.75
C LYS A 625 -29.25 -9.93 7.27
N MET A 626 -29.25 -11.05 7.99
CA MET A 626 -29.24 -11.07 9.46
C MET A 626 -27.98 -10.42 10.03
N ALA A 627 -26.80 -10.74 9.48
CA ALA A 627 -25.53 -10.16 9.89
C ALA A 627 -25.51 -8.63 9.69
N ILE A 628 -26.05 -8.15 8.56
CA ILE A 628 -26.18 -6.71 8.29
C ILE A 628 -27.04 -6.05 9.37
N ASN A 629 -28.22 -6.61 9.64
CA ASN A 629 -29.16 -6.05 10.61
C ASN A 629 -28.60 -6.03 12.04
N LEU A 630 -27.77 -7.02 12.40
CA LEU A 630 -27.13 -7.10 13.71
C LEU A 630 -25.89 -6.18 13.83
N GLY A 631 -25.40 -5.60 12.74
CA GLY A 631 -24.17 -4.80 12.76
C GLY A 631 -22.89 -5.64 12.86
N VAL A 632 -22.89 -6.84 12.28
CA VAL A 632 -21.67 -7.66 12.09
C VAL A 632 -20.84 -7.09 10.94
N ASP A 633 -19.55 -6.91 11.15
CA ASP A 633 -18.66 -6.23 10.20
C ASP A 633 -18.35 -7.07 8.95
N ARG A 634 -18.26 -8.39 9.12
CA ARG A 634 -17.79 -9.31 8.07
C ARG A 634 -18.45 -10.68 8.14
N ILE A 635 -18.64 -11.29 6.97
CA ILE A 635 -18.85 -12.74 6.84
C ILE A 635 -17.68 -13.34 6.10
N LYS A 636 -17.12 -14.41 6.66
CA LYS A 636 -16.00 -15.14 6.07
C LYS A 636 -16.36 -16.61 5.93
N GLY A 637 -16.34 -17.14 4.72
CA GLY A 637 -16.59 -18.56 4.51
C GLY A 637 -15.37 -19.35 4.04
N HIS A 638 -15.47 -20.66 4.11
CA HIS A 638 -14.52 -21.59 3.50
C HIS A 638 -15.28 -22.72 2.82
N HIS A 639 -14.81 -23.16 1.65
CA HIS A 639 -15.35 -24.38 1.05
C HIS A 639 -14.99 -25.60 1.90
N LEU A 640 -15.92 -26.56 1.95
CA LEU A 640 -15.76 -27.78 2.72
C LEU A 640 -14.50 -28.56 2.33
N TRP A 641 -13.70 -28.92 3.33
CA TRP A 641 -12.73 -30.00 3.23
C TRP A 641 -13.41 -31.30 3.70
N ALA A 642 -13.71 -32.20 2.76
CA ALA A 642 -14.42 -33.43 3.08
C ALA A 642 -13.45 -34.49 3.62
N HIS A 643 -13.35 -34.58 4.94
CA HIS A 643 -12.54 -35.60 5.64
C HIS A 643 -13.24 -36.96 5.77
N PHE A 644 -14.57 -36.99 5.58
CA PHE A 644 -15.41 -38.18 5.75
C PHE A 644 -16.26 -38.42 4.51
N GLU A 645 -16.56 -39.68 4.20
CA GLU A 645 -17.43 -40.04 3.05
C GLU A 645 -18.82 -39.42 3.19
N GLU A 646 -19.35 -39.38 4.41
CA GLU A 646 -20.70 -38.91 4.78
C GLU A 646 -20.94 -37.44 4.45
N ILE A 647 -19.88 -36.65 4.30
CA ILE A 647 -19.98 -35.20 4.05
C ILE A 647 -19.50 -34.80 2.65
N LYS A 648 -19.01 -35.75 1.83
CA LYS A 648 -18.54 -35.44 0.46
C LYS A 648 -19.64 -34.80 -0.38
N ASP A 649 -20.87 -35.28 -0.23
CA ASP A 649 -22.03 -34.75 -0.96
C ASP A 649 -22.46 -33.34 -0.54
N LEU A 650 -21.92 -32.81 0.57
CA LEU A 650 -22.16 -31.44 1.00
C LEU A 650 -21.22 -30.43 0.31
N SER A 651 -20.21 -30.90 -0.42
CA SER A 651 -19.28 -30.03 -1.12
C SER A 651 -19.92 -29.33 -2.32
N MET A 652 -19.76 -28.00 -2.39
CA MET A 652 -20.14 -27.18 -3.57
C MET A 652 -19.35 -27.51 -4.83
N ARG A 653 -18.24 -28.23 -4.68
CA ARG A 653 -17.32 -28.56 -5.78
C ARG A 653 -17.51 -29.99 -6.30
N LYS A 654 -18.54 -30.71 -5.85
CA LYS A 654 -18.75 -32.11 -6.24
C LYS A 654 -19.09 -32.29 -7.71
N ASN A 655 -19.81 -31.33 -8.31
CA ASN A 655 -20.17 -31.33 -9.73
C ASN A 655 -20.54 -29.92 -10.21
N SER A 656 -20.71 -29.77 -11.53
CA SER A 656 -21.05 -28.50 -12.16
C SER A 656 -22.40 -27.94 -11.73
N ASP A 657 -23.36 -28.78 -11.32
CA ASP A 657 -24.69 -28.34 -10.88
C ASP A 657 -24.61 -27.62 -9.52
N SER A 658 -23.86 -28.17 -8.57
CA SER A 658 -23.58 -27.51 -7.28
C SER A 658 -22.83 -26.19 -7.48
N ILE A 659 -21.86 -26.14 -8.40
CA ILE A 659 -21.15 -24.89 -8.75
C ILE A 659 -22.12 -23.85 -9.30
N ARG A 660 -23.04 -24.23 -10.20
CA ARG A 660 -24.05 -23.31 -10.74
C ARG A 660 -24.98 -22.75 -9.66
N ARG A 661 -25.41 -23.58 -8.70
CA ARG A 661 -26.22 -23.11 -7.55
C ARG A 661 -25.43 -22.14 -6.66
N TRP A 662 -24.18 -22.47 -6.34
CA TRP A 662 -23.28 -21.59 -5.59
C TRP A 662 -23.12 -20.22 -6.26
N ASN A 663 -22.76 -20.19 -7.55
CA ASN A 663 -22.55 -18.94 -8.30
C ASN A 663 -23.82 -18.09 -8.34
N LYS A 664 -24.99 -18.72 -8.52
CA LYS A 664 -26.28 -18.03 -8.48
C LYS A 664 -26.51 -17.34 -7.13
N GLU A 665 -26.20 -18.02 -6.03
CA GLU A 665 -26.41 -17.47 -4.69
C GLU A 665 -25.41 -16.37 -4.33
N VAL A 666 -24.13 -16.55 -4.71
CA VAL A 666 -23.09 -15.52 -4.52
C VAL A 666 -23.46 -14.21 -5.22
N ASN A 667 -23.98 -14.26 -6.44
CA ASN A 667 -24.45 -13.07 -7.15
C ASN A 667 -25.57 -12.35 -6.39
N ARG A 668 -26.58 -13.08 -5.90
CA ARG A 668 -27.67 -12.52 -5.09
C ARG A 668 -27.17 -11.86 -3.80
N ILE A 669 -26.15 -12.44 -3.17
CA ILE A 669 -25.54 -11.91 -1.96
C ILE A 669 -24.79 -10.59 -2.24
N TYR A 670 -24.09 -10.50 -3.37
CA TYR A 670 -23.43 -9.24 -3.75
C TYR A 670 -24.43 -8.13 -4.07
N GLU A 671 -25.56 -8.45 -4.72
CA GLU A 671 -26.67 -7.51 -4.91
C GLU A 671 -27.22 -7.01 -3.56
N LEU A 672 -27.46 -7.91 -2.61
CA LEU A 672 -27.89 -7.56 -1.25
C LEU A 672 -26.90 -6.64 -0.54
N ARG A 673 -25.61 -6.95 -0.58
CA ARG A 673 -24.52 -6.13 0.00
C ARG A 673 -24.53 -4.71 -0.57
N ASP A 674 -24.85 -4.57 -1.85
CA ASP A 674 -24.86 -3.27 -2.53
C ASP A 674 -26.14 -2.46 -2.26
N GLN A 675 -27.22 -3.12 -1.86
CA GLN A 675 -28.51 -2.49 -1.53
C GLN A 675 -28.68 -2.19 -0.04
N MET A 676 -28.03 -2.94 0.85
CA MET A 676 -28.17 -2.82 2.30
C MET A 676 -26.86 -2.43 2.98
N LEU A 677 -26.90 -1.36 3.76
CA LEU A 677 -25.78 -0.89 4.57
C LEU A 677 -25.92 -1.37 6.02
N LEU A 678 -24.79 -1.56 6.68
CA LEU A 678 -24.70 -1.74 8.13
C LEU A 678 -25.29 -0.51 8.84
N PRO A 679 -25.69 -0.62 10.12
CA PRO A 679 -26.09 0.54 10.94
C PRO A 679 -25.05 1.67 10.97
N SER A 680 -23.77 1.34 10.77
CA SER A 680 -22.66 2.29 10.65
C SER A 680 -22.60 3.06 9.32
N GLY A 681 -23.45 2.71 8.33
CA GLY A 681 -23.42 3.25 6.97
C GLY A 681 -22.42 2.56 6.04
N ALA A 682 -21.63 1.59 6.51
CA ALA A 682 -20.69 0.83 5.70
C ALA A 682 -21.34 -0.38 5.01
N LYS A 683 -20.74 -0.87 3.91
CA LYS A 683 -21.10 -2.17 3.33
C LYS A 683 -20.49 -3.32 4.14
N ILE A 684 -21.22 -4.41 4.32
CA ILE A 684 -20.68 -5.62 4.96
C ILE A 684 -19.54 -6.21 4.12
N LYS A 685 -18.47 -6.66 4.79
CA LYS A 685 -17.34 -7.33 4.12
C LYS A 685 -17.68 -8.80 3.88
N LEU A 686 -17.46 -9.28 2.65
CA LEU A 686 -17.62 -10.68 2.27
C LEU A 686 -16.27 -11.26 1.89
N GLU A 687 -15.82 -12.28 2.60
CA GLU A 687 -14.51 -12.93 2.39
C GLU A 687 -14.73 -14.38 1.91
N ASN A 688 -14.08 -14.73 0.79
CA ASN A 688 -14.17 -16.02 0.08
C ASN A 688 -15.53 -16.34 -0.60
N PHE A 689 -16.33 -15.33 -0.92
CA PHE A 689 -17.53 -15.48 -1.76
C PHE A 689 -17.17 -15.35 -3.24
N THR A 690 -16.30 -16.21 -3.76
CA THR A 690 -15.83 -16.12 -5.15
C THR A 690 -16.69 -16.96 -6.09
N ILE A 691 -16.93 -16.45 -7.29
CA ILE A 691 -17.51 -17.23 -8.38
C ILE A 691 -16.53 -18.34 -8.74
N LEU A 692 -17.04 -19.55 -8.92
CA LEU A 692 -16.27 -20.74 -9.28
C LEU A 692 -16.39 -21.02 -10.77
N GLU A 693 -15.27 -21.34 -11.42
CA GLU A 693 -15.24 -21.81 -12.81
C GLU A 693 -15.87 -23.21 -12.95
N ASN A 694 -16.48 -23.49 -14.09
CA ASN A 694 -17.24 -24.72 -14.33
C ASN A 694 -16.37 -26.00 -14.30
N ASP A 695 -15.05 -25.87 -14.49
CA ASP A 695 -14.03 -26.93 -14.49
C ASP A 695 -12.99 -26.79 -13.36
N GLY A 696 -13.23 -25.91 -12.37
CA GLY A 696 -12.31 -25.52 -11.29
C GLY A 696 -11.99 -26.61 -10.25
N VAL A 697 -11.45 -27.74 -10.69
CA VAL A 697 -11.15 -28.93 -9.88
C VAL A 697 -9.63 -29.13 -9.62
N LYS A 698 -8.72 -28.44 -10.33
CA LYS A 698 -7.28 -28.79 -10.34
C LYS A 698 -6.25 -27.70 -9.97
N ASP A 699 -6.42 -26.43 -10.37
CA ASP A 699 -5.58 -25.31 -9.89
C ASP A 699 -6.48 -24.10 -9.64
N LEU A 700 -6.48 -23.61 -8.40
CA LEU A 700 -7.42 -22.58 -7.93
C LEU A 700 -6.86 -21.16 -7.99
N ALA A 701 -5.55 -21.02 -8.13
CA ALA A 701 -4.88 -19.73 -8.22
C ALA A 701 -3.53 -19.87 -8.95
N PRO A 702 -3.52 -20.10 -10.27
CA PRO A 702 -2.28 -20.14 -11.05
C PRO A 702 -1.49 -18.85 -10.86
N GLY A 703 -0.22 -18.95 -10.48
CA GLY A 703 0.64 -17.79 -10.20
C GLY A 703 0.33 -17.00 -8.92
N GLY A 704 -0.69 -17.40 -8.15
CA GLY A 704 -1.08 -16.72 -6.92
C GLY A 704 -0.07 -16.88 -5.78
N ALA A 705 0.29 -15.78 -5.13
CA ALA A 705 1.22 -15.77 -4.00
C ALA A 705 0.59 -16.32 -2.71
N CYS A 706 1.40 -16.98 -1.88
CA CYS A 706 0.99 -17.38 -0.53
C CYS A 706 0.85 -16.15 0.39
N PRO A 707 -0.29 -15.94 1.07
CA PRO A 707 -0.47 -14.80 1.95
C PRO A 707 0.24 -14.95 3.31
N PHE A 708 0.66 -16.17 3.68
CA PHE A 708 1.17 -16.49 5.02
C PHE A 708 2.68 -16.71 5.07
N LEU A 709 3.24 -17.33 4.04
CA LEU A 709 4.63 -17.77 4.03
C LEU A 709 5.58 -16.56 4.12
N GLY A 710 6.51 -16.61 5.08
CA GLY A 710 7.41 -15.49 5.37
C GLY A 710 6.77 -14.32 6.12
N LYS A 711 5.50 -14.43 6.52
CA LYS A 711 4.76 -13.37 7.21
C LYS A 711 4.24 -13.83 8.57
N GLU A 712 3.73 -15.05 8.65
CA GLU A 712 3.08 -15.61 9.84
C GLU A 712 3.72 -16.94 10.27
N ALA A 713 3.55 -17.31 11.53
CA ALA A 713 4.03 -18.56 12.10
C ALA A 713 2.89 -19.34 12.79
N TRP A 714 2.99 -20.67 12.78
CA TRP A 714 2.12 -21.57 13.54
C TRP A 714 2.98 -22.41 14.50
N VAL A 715 2.48 -22.61 15.71
CA VAL A 715 3.13 -23.44 16.72
C VAL A 715 2.09 -24.37 17.35
N ASN A 716 2.33 -25.68 17.23
CA ASN A 716 1.43 -26.69 17.78
C ASN A 716 1.65 -26.91 19.29
N PRO A 717 0.80 -27.68 20.01
CA PRO A 717 0.93 -27.88 21.45
C PRO A 717 2.28 -28.43 21.94
N GLU A 718 3.00 -29.16 21.09
CA GLU A 718 4.32 -29.73 21.38
C GLU A 718 5.49 -28.78 21.07
N GLY A 719 5.20 -27.57 20.59
CA GLY A 719 6.20 -26.57 20.21
C GLY A 719 6.74 -26.70 18.79
N LYS A 720 6.21 -27.61 17.97
CA LYS A 720 6.64 -27.77 16.56
C LYS A 720 6.26 -26.51 15.77
N PHE A 721 7.24 -25.93 15.09
CA PHE A 721 7.03 -24.79 14.20
C PHE A 721 6.48 -25.24 12.85
N SER A 722 5.50 -24.50 12.36
CA SER A 722 4.82 -24.72 11.08
C SER A 722 4.69 -23.41 10.27
N PRO A 723 4.83 -23.47 8.93
CA PRO A 723 4.88 -22.28 8.07
C PRO A 723 3.50 -21.76 7.62
N CYS A 724 2.41 -22.50 7.86
CA CYS A 724 1.09 -22.17 7.33
C CYS A 724 -0.04 -22.84 8.13
N CYS A 725 -1.29 -22.59 7.74
CA CYS A 725 -2.51 -23.09 8.38
C CYS A 725 -2.99 -24.48 7.91
N ALA A 726 -2.29 -25.18 7.00
CA ALA A 726 -2.72 -26.50 6.51
C ALA A 726 -2.83 -27.56 7.64
N PRO A 727 -3.57 -28.67 7.50
CA PRO A 727 -3.57 -29.75 8.48
C PRO A 727 -2.16 -30.29 8.75
N ASP A 728 -1.91 -30.71 9.99
CA ASP A 728 -0.56 -31.09 10.44
C ASP A 728 0.07 -32.20 9.59
N GLU A 729 -0.70 -33.23 9.23
CA GLU A 729 -0.24 -34.34 8.37
C GLU A 729 0.20 -33.86 6.99
N LEU A 730 -0.54 -32.90 6.42
CA LEU A 730 -0.20 -32.32 5.12
C LEU A 730 1.04 -31.42 5.23
N ARG A 731 1.19 -30.66 6.31
CA ARG A 731 2.35 -29.79 6.55
C ARG A 731 3.66 -30.58 6.58
N GLU A 732 3.64 -31.86 6.97
CA GLU A 732 4.86 -32.68 6.99
C GLU A 732 5.51 -32.81 5.61
N SER A 733 4.71 -32.74 4.54
CA SER A 733 5.21 -32.71 3.15
C SER A 733 6.06 -31.49 2.82
N LEU A 734 5.95 -30.40 3.59
CA LEU A 734 6.76 -29.18 3.43
C LEU A 734 8.12 -29.27 4.15
N GLY A 735 8.30 -30.29 4.99
CA GLY A 735 9.51 -30.51 5.78
C GLY A 735 9.38 -30.11 7.25
N VAL A 736 10.46 -30.38 8.00
CA VAL A 736 10.57 -30.09 9.45
C VAL A 736 11.51 -28.90 9.67
N PHE A 737 10.97 -27.82 10.24
CA PHE A 737 11.68 -26.55 10.41
C PHE A 737 12.33 -26.39 11.78
N GLY A 738 11.75 -26.98 12.83
CA GLY A 738 12.30 -26.95 14.20
C GLY A 738 11.22 -27.04 15.28
N ASN A 739 11.66 -27.06 16.54
CA ASN A 739 10.80 -27.00 17.71
C ASN A 739 11.24 -25.83 18.61
N VAL A 740 10.29 -24.98 18.99
CA VAL A 740 10.51 -23.78 19.81
C VAL A 740 10.92 -24.09 21.25
N ASN A 741 10.72 -25.32 21.71
CA ASN A 741 11.22 -25.76 23.01
C ASN A 741 12.75 -25.91 23.00
N ASP A 742 13.32 -26.35 21.88
CA ASP A 742 14.74 -26.65 21.73
C ASP A 742 15.54 -25.50 21.09
N THR A 743 14.90 -24.74 20.19
CA THR A 743 15.53 -23.68 19.40
C THR A 743 14.73 -22.40 19.49
N LYS A 744 15.38 -21.23 19.48
CA LYS A 744 14.66 -19.95 19.50
C LYS A 744 13.83 -19.78 18.24
N ILE A 745 12.64 -19.20 18.36
CA ILE A 745 11.75 -19.02 17.18
C ILE A 745 12.42 -18.19 16.08
N GLY A 746 13.24 -17.21 16.44
CA GLY A 746 13.98 -16.38 15.48
C GLY A 746 15.04 -17.14 14.68
N ASP A 747 15.63 -18.19 15.25
CA ASP A 747 16.62 -19.03 14.57
C ASP A 747 15.92 -20.00 13.61
N ILE A 748 14.78 -20.55 14.01
CA ILE A 748 13.92 -21.36 13.13
C ILE A 748 13.43 -20.52 11.94
N TRP A 749 12.96 -19.29 12.22
CA TRP A 749 12.47 -18.35 11.20
C TRP A 749 13.53 -17.94 10.18
N GLN A 750 14.80 -17.92 10.57
CA GLN A 750 15.91 -17.59 9.69
C GLN A 750 16.65 -18.82 9.14
N GLY A 751 16.20 -20.02 9.52
CA GLY A 751 16.84 -21.27 9.14
C GLY A 751 16.79 -21.53 7.64
N ASP A 752 17.81 -22.22 7.12
CA ASP A 752 17.96 -22.50 5.69
C ASP A 752 16.76 -23.25 5.10
N LYS A 753 16.20 -24.20 5.85
CA LYS A 753 15.02 -24.96 5.42
C LYS A 753 13.79 -24.07 5.19
N TYR A 754 13.56 -23.10 6.07
CA TYR A 754 12.42 -22.20 5.92
C TYR A 754 12.64 -21.21 4.78
N ARG A 755 13.87 -20.67 4.64
CA ARG A 755 14.24 -19.79 3.51
C ARG A 755 14.16 -20.50 2.17
N ASP A 756 14.50 -21.79 2.11
CA ASP A 756 14.33 -22.60 0.92
C ASP A 756 12.86 -22.76 0.56
N LEU A 757 12.00 -23.11 1.53
CA LEU A 757 10.55 -23.16 1.31
C LEU A 757 10.02 -21.82 0.80
N GLN A 758 10.42 -20.69 1.38
CA GLN A 758 9.98 -19.36 0.93
C GLN A 758 10.25 -19.11 -0.56
N LYS A 759 11.40 -19.58 -1.07
CA LYS A 759 11.77 -19.42 -2.48
C LYS A 759 11.09 -20.44 -3.39
N ASN A 760 10.88 -21.66 -2.88
CA ASN A 760 10.59 -22.83 -3.70
C ASN A 760 9.24 -23.50 -3.37
N TYR A 761 8.35 -22.85 -2.61
CA TYR A 761 7.11 -23.47 -2.14
C TYR A 761 6.20 -23.97 -3.27
N LEU A 762 6.24 -23.37 -4.47
CA LEU A 762 5.47 -23.84 -5.62
C LEU A 762 5.93 -25.19 -6.18
N ASN A 763 7.05 -25.73 -5.71
CA ASN A 763 7.48 -27.08 -6.04
C ASN A 763 6.68 -28.16 -5.26
N TYR A 764 5.99 -27.78 -4.19
CA TYR A 764 5.25 -28.69 -3.32
C TYR A 764 3.77 -28.77 -3.74
N ASP A 765 3.24 -29.99 -3.88
CA ASP A 765 1.87 -30.20 -4.35
C ASP A 765 0.83 -29.61 -3.41
N LEU A 766 1.05 -29.68 -2.09
CA LEU A 766 0.21 -29.01 -1.08
C LEU A 766 0.04 -27.51 -1.38
N CYS A 767 1.12 -26.85 -1.79
CA CYS A 767 1.09 -25.43 -2.10
C CYS A 767 0.37 -25.15 -3.42
N LYS A 768 0.55 -25.98 -4.45
CA LYS A 768 -0.15 -25.86 -5.74
C LYS A 768 -1.67 -26.01 -5.57
N THR A 769 -2.13 -26.87 -4.68
CA THR A 769 -3.57 -27.09 -4.44
C THR A 769 -4.15 -26.21 -3.34
N CYS A 770 -3.37 -25.29 -2.76
CA CYS A 770 -3.80 -24.49 -1.62
C CYS A 770 -4.87 -23.45 -2.03
N ASN A 771 -6.04 -23.55 -1.41
CA ASN A 771 -7.18 -22.66 -1.59
C ASN A 771 -7.04 -21.27 -0.92
N MET A 772 -5.98 -21.07 -0.14
CA MET A 772 -5.70 -19.79 0.53
C MET A 772 -4.80 -18.87 -0.30
N ARG A 773 -4.24 -19.35 -1.42
CA ARG A 773 -3.46 -18.50 -2.34
C ARG A 773 -4.40 -17.53 -3.03
N LYS A 774 -4.01 -16.26 -3.09
CA LYS A 774 -4.79 -15.23 -3.76
C LYS A 774 -4.52 -15.34 -5.27
N PRO A 775 -5.53 -15.49 -6.14
CA PRO A 775 -5.35 -15.39 -7.58
C PRO A 775 -4.65 -14.08 -7.93
N LEU A 776 -3.84 -14.07 -8.99
CA LEU A 776 -3.40 -12.81 -9.60
C LEU A 776 -4.67 -12.06 -9.99
N VAL A 777 -4.89 -10.88 -9.39
CA VAL A 777 -6.07 -10.07 -9.69
C VAL A 777 -5.97 -9.69 -11.16
N SER A 778 -6.92 -10.20 -11.97
CA SER A 778 -7.04 -9.90 -13.39
C SER A 778 -7.56 -8.50 -13.64
#